data_AF-A0ABD7GEE6-F1
#
_entry.id   AF-A0ABD7GEE6-F1
#
_cell.length_a   1.000
_cell.length_b   1.000
_cell.length_c   1.000
_cell.angle_alpha   90.00
_cell.angle_beta   90.00
_cell.angle_gamma   90.00
#
_symmetry.space_group_name_H-M   'P 1'
#
loop_
_entity.id
_entity.type
_entity.pdbx_description
1 polymer ?
#
loop_
_entity_poly.entity_id
_entity_poly.type
_entity_poly.pdbx_seq_one_letter_code
_entity_poly.pdbx_strand_id
1 'polypeptide(L)'
;MDTAKKSTTSTAETPAGQAPDALAETSADEMRASIDKVEGANPSVEGEPSKESYLQNRELSWLTFNERVLDQGADETVPLLERLNFISIFWSNLQEFFMVRVGSLTDLSLVKKHIIDSKSGMTPAEQLDAIYARCHELYPIQERTYESVRKQLCARGVCSLRPEDLDDEQRAFLSDYVHKNVMPFLSPQIINSRHPFPHLENGALYVVLRLNEEPGAKKKAAKTKDGEKAPKEEKGKNLGAEGVTLGLVPMPRQCQRVIALPGEGLQFILLEHVIEMVASEIFSMYAIKHTNVICVTRNADLDATEGTDESDEDYREHMKRILKKRSRLAPVRLESERPLSPTLEKLLLKRLNLKPHQAYVTKVPLDMSYTWGLAGHLPETARAELTNVPFTPQWPGCLDRNRRIIDQVAEKEVLLSYPYESMDAFVQLLREAANDPTVISIKITLYRLASQSHLAEALIAAAENGKEVTALFELRARFDESNNIEWSQRFEQAGCNVIYGFRDFKVHSKICCITRQTDQGLQHITQLGTGNYNEKTAKLYTDLSFITTDETFGRDATEFFRNMGLENTSDNYDIMWVAPLQIKPMILAGIDAQIERKKAGEPCGLFFKTNSITDKNVIEKIVEASQAGVNVTLFVRGISCIVPGLEGYTEHVRVVSIVGRLLEHSRIYGFGPRDNMKVYLSSADLMTRNMDKRIEIAWPVLDSELREQILGYLDVSLSDTAKLRELMPDGSYTPLGAFAKEDADGETVLFESQEFFIKRAQQRRLEAAEDEAARDAARRRSAQLMAAHEMTEDEASIRAEERAAAAAAREAEAAAEAAVQASVAASSRIAPATAPAIPVGPATAPALEADAIEPPVGERPCAEQGMVAAPPATRGAKKPSLLVRFLSLFVR
;
A
#
# COMPACT_ATOMS: atom_id res chain seq x y z
N MET A 1 -14.15 -58.58 -5.45
CA MET A 1 -15.09 -59.63 -5.00
C MET A 1 -16.51 -59.16 -5.29
N ASP A 2 -17.42 -60.13 -5.33
CA ASP A 2 -18.72 -60.12 -5.99
C ASP A 2 -19.78 -59.11 -5.52
N THR A 3 -20.34 -58.37 -6.50
CA THR A 3 -21.79 -58.09 -6.69
C THR A 3 -22.54 -57.31 -5.58
N ALA A 4 -23.73 -56.73 -5.76
CA ALA A 4 -24.79 -56.76 -6.80
C ALA A 4 -25.66 -55.47 -6.61
N LYS A 5 -26.68 -55.06 -7.38
CA LYS A 5 -27.44 -55.35 -8.64
C LYS A 5 -28.28 -54.05 -8.88
N LYS A 6 -29.10 -53.74 -9.90
CA LYS A 6 -29.82 -54.28 -11.09
C LYS A 6 -30.16 -53.01 -11.96
N SER A 7 -30.69 -52.96 -13.19
CA SER A 7 -30.94 -53.91 -14.30
C SER A 7 -31.45 -53.18 -15.56
N THR A 8 -31.03 -53.61 -16.77
CA THR A 8 -31.81 -53.72 -18.05
C THR A 8 -32.44 -52.45 -18.70
N THR A 9 -32.57 -52.23 -20.02
CA THR A 9 -32.24 -52.90 -21.32
C THR A 9 -32.66 -51.94 -22.46
N SER A 10 -32.31 -52.05 -23.75
CA SER A 10 -31.20 -52.66 -24.52
C SER A 10 -31.53 -52.57 -26.04
N THR A 11 -30.52 -52.40 -26.92
CA THR A 11 -30.51 -52.75 -28.39
C THR A 11 -31.55 -52.06 -29.32
N ALA A 12 -31.35 -51.85 -30.63
CA ALA A 12 -30.22 -51.84 -31.58
C ALA A 12 -30.71 -51.04 -32.84
N GLU A 13 -30.11 -50.97 -34.05
CA GLU A 13 -28.94 -51.59 -34.70
C GLU A 13 -28.46 -50.69 -35.88
N THR A 14 -27.59 -51.14 -36.80
CA THR A 14 -27.14 -50.35 -37.99
C THR A 14 -26.66 -51.25 -39.14
N PRO A 15 -26.76 -50.80 -40.41
CA PRO A 15 -25.71 -51.08 -41.41
C PRO A 15 -25.29 -49.84 -42.24
N ALA A 16 -24.20 -49.95 -43.00
CA ALA A 16 -23.43 -48.81 -43.57
C ALA A 16 -23.44 -48.73 -45.12
N GLY A 17 -22.96 -47.59 -45.70
CA GLY A 17 -22.75 -47.45 -47.15
C GLY A 17 -22.19 -46.10 -47.67
N GLN A 18 -20.85 -46.00 -47.78
CA GLN A 18 -20.00 -45.26 -48.74
C GLN A 18 -20.44 -43.92 -49.44
N ALA A 19 -19.64 -42.84 -49.24
CA ALA A 19 -19.02 -41.86 -50.19
C ALA A 19 -19.81 -41.20 -51.37
N PRO A 20 -19.39 -40.05 -52.00
CA PRO A 20 -18.10 -39.33 -51.93
C PRO A 20 -18.21 -37.76 -51.82
N ASP A 21 -17.16 -37.02 -52.22
CA ASP A 21 -16.98 -35.54 -52.22
C ASP A 21 -17.88 -34.73 -53.19
N ALA A 22 -18.12 -33.43 -52.86
CA ALA A 22 -17.82 -32.23 -53.69
C ALA A 22 -18.55 -30.94 -53.23
N LEU A 23 -17.99 -29.76 -53.57
CA LEU A 23 -18.45 -28.40 -53.19
C LEU A 23 -19.53 -27.80 -54.11
N ALA A 24 -20.51 -27.05 -53.57
CA ALA A 24 -20.93 -25.71 -54.09
C ALA A 24 -22.07 -25.02 -53.27
N GLU A 25 -21.78 -23.78 -52.82
CA GLU A 25 -22.61 -22.55 -52.73
C GLU A 25 -24.13 -22.50 -52.35
N THR A 26 -24.46 -21.53 -51.46
CA THR A 26 -25.73 -20.74 -51.34
C THR A 26 -27.03 -21.41 -50.87
N SER A 27 -27.99 -20.72 -50.19
CA SER A 27 -28.00 -19.40 -49.53
C SER A 27 -29.10 -19.22 -48.46
N ALA A 28 -28.69 -18.77 -47.27
CA ALA A 28 -29.34 -17.90 -46.25
C ALA A 28 -30.86 -17.84 -45.93
N ASP A 29 -31.82 -18.10 -46.83
CA ASP A 29 -33.20 -17.56 -46.67
C ASP A 29 -34.28 -18.52 -46.11
N GLU A 30 -34.08 -19.83 -46.07
CA GLU A 30 -35.16 -20.76 -45.68
C GLU A 30 -35.35 -20.97 -44.15
N MET A 31 -34.42 -20.51 -43.31
CA MET A 31 -34.47 -20.75 -41.86
C MET A 31 -35.11 -19.60 -41.06
N ARG A 32 -36.13 -18.95 -41.64
CA ARG A 32 -36.70 -17.69 -41.10
C ARG A 32 -38.22 -17.67 -40.93
N ALA A 33 -38.89 -18.82 -41.05
CA ALA A 33 -40.35 -18.93 -41.06
C ALA A 33 -40.87 -20.13 -40.23
N SER A 34 -40.62 -20.16 -38.91
CA SER A 34 -41.14 -21.23 -38.03
C SER A 34 -41.43 -20.85 -36.57
N ILE A 35 -41.22 -19.59 -36.15
CA ILE A 35 -41.55 -19.13 -34.78
C ILE A 35 -42.26 -17.77 -34.87
N ASP A 36 -43.54 -17.83 -35.25
CA ASP A 36 -44.48 -16.71 -35.17
C ASP A 36 -45.89 -17.28 -34.89
N LYS A 37 -46.70 -16.55 -34.13
CA LYS A 37 -48.04 -16.92 -33.61
C LYS A 37 -48.09 -17.95 -32.46
N VAL A 38 -47.85 -17.46 -31.24
CA VAL A 38 -48.90 -17.50 -30.20
C VAL A 38 -48.92 -16.13 -29.49
N GLU A 39 -49.84 -15.26 -29.87
CA GLU A 39 -50.20 -14.05 -29.12
C GLU A 39 -51.69 -14.08 -28.77
N GLY A 40 -52.08 -13.46 -27.65
CA GLY A 40 -53.47 -13.09 -27.37
C GLY A 40 -54.08 -13.62 -26.06
N ALA A 41 -53.62 -13.14 -24.89
CA ALA A 41 -54.27 -13.42 -23.60
C ALA A 41 -54.10 -12.29 -22.54
N ASN A 42 -54.47 -11.05 -22.91
CA ASN A 42 -54.69 -9.87 -22.05
C ASN A 42 -53.52 -9.28 -21.20
N PRO A 43 -53.63 -7.99 -20.79
CA PRO A 43 -52.61 -7.27 -20.03
C PRO A 43 -52.91 -7.23 -18.51
N SER A 44 -52.07 -6.48 -17.78
CA SER A 44 -52.22 -6.14 -16.35
C SER A 44 -52.32 -7.34 -15.40
N VAL A 45 -51.20 -8.03 -15.24
CA VAL A 45 -50.76 -8.43 -13.89
C VAL A 45 -50.01 -7.23 -13.33
N GLU A 46 -50.53 -6.62 -12.26
CA GLU A 46 -49.74 -5.69 -11.45
C GLU A 46 -48.56 -6.48 -10.89
N GLY A 47 -47.34 -5.99 -11.09
CA GLY A 47 -46.14 -6.72 -10.66
C GLY A 47 -46.18 -6.93 -9.15
N GLU A 48 -46.18 -8.19 -8.70
CA GLU A 48 -45.98 -8.52 -7.29
C GLU A 48 -44.72 -7.78 -6.81
N PRO A 49 -44.76 -7.06 -5.67
CA PRO A 49 -43.60 -6.34 -5.17
C PRO A 49 -42.46 -7.34 -5.01
N SER A 50 -41.34 -7.09 -5.70
CA SER A 50 -40.27 -8.05 -5.86
C SER A 50 -39.74 -8.48 -4.49
N LYS A 51 -40.02 -9.74 -4.13
CA LYS A 51 -39.66 -10.43 -2.89
C LYS A 51 -38.38 -9.85 -2.26
N GLU A 52 -38.53 -9.23 -1.08
CA GLU A 52 -37.53 -8.32 -0.51
C GLU A 52 -36.11 -8.89 -0.57
N SER A 53 -35.28 -8.26 -1.39
CA SER A 53 -33.96 -8.77 -1.70
C SER A 53 -32.96 -8.34 -0.62
N TYR A 54 -32.60 -9.28 0.24
CA TYR A 54 -31.42 -9.17 1.10
C TYR A 54 -30.10 -9.02 0.32
N LEU A 55 -30.14 -9.08 -1.02
CA LEU A 55 -29.02 -8.80 -1.93
C LEU A 55 -29.19 -7.45 -2.63
N GLN A 56 -28.13 -6.62 -2.62
CA GLN A 56 -28.05 -5.35 -3.34
C GLN A 56 -26.97 -5.36 -4.44
N ASN A 57 -27.10 -4.49 -5.44
CA ASN A 57 -26.15 -4.41 -6.56
C ASN A 57 -24.74 -3.98 -6.08
N ARG A 58 -23.72 -4.73 -6.51
CA ARG A 58 -22.31 -4.52 -6.16
C ARG A 58 -21.81 -3.10 -6.48
N GLU A 59 -22.23 -2.56 -7.61
CA GLU A 59 -21.64 -1.38 -8.22
C GLU A 59 -22.32 -0.10 -7.72
N LEU A 60 -23.64 -0.17 -7.46
CA LEU A 60 -24.35 0.86 -6.68
C LEU A 60 -23.81 0.92 -5.24
N SER A 61 -23.61 -0.23 -4.58
CA SER A 61 -22.98 -0.32 -3.25
C SER A 61 -21.55 0.24 -3.23
N TRP A 62 -20.80 0.11 -4.35
CA TRP A 62 -19.51 0.80 -4.51
C TRP A 62 -19.67 2.33 -4.65
N LEU A 63 -20.67 2.82 -5.37
CA LEU A 63 -20.96 4.25 -5.46
C LEU A 63 -21.35 4.83 -4.09
N THR A 64 -22.14 4.12 -3.29
CA THR A 64 -22.46 4.46 -1.89
C THR A 64 -21.23 4.35 -0.96
N PHE A 65 -20.22 3.52 -1.28
CA PHE A 65 -18.91 3.63 -0.65
C PHE A 65 -18.21 4.95 -1.01
N ASN A 66 -18.15 5.31 -2.29
CA ASN A 66 -17.45 6.52 -2.70
C ASN A 66 -18.14 7.80 -2.20
N GLU A 67 -19.47 7.83 -2.12
CA GLU A 67 -20.24 8.88 -1.47
C GLU A 67 -19.81 9.11 -0.01
N ARG A 68 -19.60 8.03 0.77
CA ARG A 68 -19.08 8.13 2.15
C ARG A 68 -17.64 8.67 2.24
N VAL A 69 -16.87 8.62 1.15
CA VAL A 69 -15.56 9.31 1.02
C VAL A 69 -15.77 10.80 0.73
N LEU A 70 -16.74 11.16 -0.11
CA LEU A 70 -17.11 12.55 -0.38
C LEU A 70 -17.70 13.24 0.86
N ASP A 71 -18.40 12.50 1.72
CA ASP A 71 -18.91 12.99 3.01
C ASP A 71 -17.78 13.42 3.96
N GLN A 72 -16.58 12.80 3.91
CA GLN A 72 -15.40 13.30 4.63
C GLN A 72 -14.84 14.62 4.05
N GLY A 73 -15.24 14.99 2.83
CA GLY A 73 -15.06 16.35 2.28
C GLY A 73 -16.10 17.35 2.80
N ALA A 74 -17.30 16.89 3.16
CA ALA A 74 -18.35 17.72 3.75
C ALA A 74 -18.15 17.92 5.26
N ASP A 75 -17.66 16.91 5.97
CA ASP A 75 -17.42 16.86 7.42
C ASP A 75 -16.57 18.03 7.94
N GLU A 76 -17.08 18.77 8.92
CA GLU A 76 -16.41 19.95 9.49
C GLU A 76 -15.39 19.61 10.57
N THR A 77 -15.35 18.36 11.06
CA THR A 77 -14.29 17.86 11.95
C THR A 77 -12.96 17.63 11.22
N VAL A 78 -12.99 17.58 9.89
CA VAL A 78 -11.82 17.32 9.04
C VAL A 78 -11.16 18.65 8.63
N PRO A 79 -9.82 18.81 8.73
CA PRO A 79 -9.13 20.03 8.32
C PRO A 79 -9.36 20.40 6.84
N LEU A 80 -9.37 21.69 6.51
CA LEU A 80 -9.89 22.18 5.22
C LEU A 80 -9.15 21.68 3.97
N LEU A 81 -7.83 21.51 4.00
CA LEU A 81 -7.08 20.91 2.88
C LEU A 81 -7.30 19.40 2.81
N GLU A 82 -7.63 18.76 3.92
CA GLU A 82 -7.91 17.33 3.98
C GLU A 82 -9.32 17.03 3.47
N ARG A 83 -10.30 17.90 3.74
CA ARG A 83 -11.61 17.92 3.07
C ARG A 83 -11.44 18.04 1.55
N LEU A 84 -10.55 18.92 1.09
CA LEU A 84 -10.23 19.05 -0.33
C LEU A 84 -9.55 17.78 -0.90
N ASN A 85 -8.64 17.16 -0.14
CA ASN A 85 -8.05 15.86 -0.49
C ASN A 85 -9.11 14.74 -0.57
N PHE A 86 -10.09 14.68 0.33
CA PHE A 86 -11.20 13.72 0.24
C PHE A 86 -12.04 13.89 -1.03
N ILE A 87 -12.26 15.12 -1.50
CA ILE A 87 -12.89 15.37 -2.81
C ILE A 87 -11.99 14.89 -3.96
N SER A 88 -10.66 15.03 -3.84
CA SER A 88 -9.71 14.41 -4.79
C SER A 88 -9.75 12.88 -4.74
N ILE A 89 -9.92 12.26 -3.56
CA ILE A 89 -10.01 10.80 -3.42
C ILE A 89 -11.32 10.30 -4.04
N PHE A 90 -12.44 10.98 -3.80
CA PHE A 90 -13.71 10.69 -4.47
C PHE A 90 -13.55 10.71 -6.00
N TRP A 91 -12.90 11.74 -6.54
CA TRP A 91 -12.62 11.85 -7.98
C TRP A 91 -11.71 10.72 -8.48
N SER A 92 -10.58 10.43 -7.82
CA SER A 92 -9.65 9.38 -8.28
C SER A 92 -10.24 7.97 -8.17
N ASN A 93 -11.04 7.71 -7.14
CA ASN A 93 -11.81 6.48 -7.00
C ASN A 93 -12.80 6.33 -8.16
N LEU A 94 -13.54 7.40 -8.49
CA LEU A 94 -14.51 7.40 -9.58
C LEU A 94 -13.82 7.29 -10.95
N GLN A 95 -12.59 7.79 -11.07
CA GLN A 95 -11.73 7.58 -12.23
C GLN A 95 -11.38 6.10 -12.39
N GLU A 96 -10.89 5.42 -11.35
CA GLU A 96 -10.64 3.97 -11.40
C GLU A 96 -11.93 3.18 -11.70
N PHE A 97 -13.05 3.52 -11.05
CA PHE A 97 -14.31 2.83 -11.25
C PHE A 97 -14.84 2.92 -12.69
N PHE A 98 -14.73 4.09 -13.34
CA PHE A 98 -15.07 4.21 -14.76
C PHE A 98 -14.08 3.46 -15.66
N MET A 99 -12.77 3.64 -15.44
CA MET A 99 -11.74 2.93 -16.20
C MET A 99 -11.89 1.40 -16.10
N VAL A 100 -12.24 0.88 -14.92
CA VAL A 100 -12.25 -0.56 -14.64
C VAL A 100 -13.65 -1.16 -14.70
N ARG A 101 -14.61 -0.73 -13.86
CA ARG A 101 -15.91 -1.41 -13.74
C ARG A 101 -16.87 -1.04 -14.85
N VAL A 102 -17.01 0.25 -15.17
CA VAL A 102 -17.79 0.70 -16.33
C VAL A 102 -17.15 0.18 -17.61
N GLY A 103 -15.81 0.10 -17.66
CA GLY A 103 -15.05 -0.66 -18.66
C GLY A 103 -15.54 -2.10 -18.85
N SER A 104 -15.33 -2.99 -17.86
CA SER A 104 -15.73 -4.40 -17.99
C SER A 104 -17.22 -4.57 -18.31
N LEU A 105 -18.10 -3.75 -17.72
CA LEU A 105 -19.55 -3.82 -17.98
C LEU A 105 -19.91 -3.37 -19.40
N THR A 106 -19.22 -2.37 -19.95
CA THR A 106 -19.39 -1.93 -21.34
C THR A 106 -19.03 -3.06 -22.30
N ASP A 107 -17.87 -3.69 -22.12
CA ASP A 107 -17.44 -4.82 -22.95
C ASP A 107 -18.43 -6.00 -22.85
N LEU A 108 -18.83 -6.36 -21.62
CA LEU A 108 -19.82 -7.42 -21.38
C LEU A 108 -21.19 -7.10 -22.02
N SER A 109 -21.60 -5.84 -22.09
CA SER A 109 -22.85 -5.43 -22.75
C SER A 109 -22.82 -5.55 -24.28
N LEU A 110 -21.62 -5.61 -24.89
CA LEU A 110 -21.43 -5.82 -26.32
C LEU A 110 -21.35 -7.31 -26.71
N VAL A 111 -21.06 -8.19 -25.74
CA VAL A 111 -21.07 -9.65 -25.94
C VAL A 111 -22.51 -10.17 -25.97
N LYS A 112 -22.86 -10.94 -27.01
CA LYS A 112 -24.23 -11.46 -27.25
C LYS A 112 -24.71 -12.57 -26.28
N LYS A 113 -24.25 -12.58 -25.03
CA LYS A 113 -24.71 -13.51 -23.99
C LYS A 113 -25.55 -12.73 -22.98
N HIS A 114 -26.77 -13.19 -22.69
CA HIS A 114 -27.55 -12.70 -21.55
C HIS A 114 -26.91 -13.16 -20.24
N ILE A 115 -25.86 -12.44 -19.83
CA ILE A 115 -25.28 -12.52 -18.49
C ILE A 115 -26.17 -11.66 -17.58
N ILE A 116 -26.54 -12.20 -16.42
CA ILE A 116 -27.36 -11.52 -15.42
C ILE A 116 -26.59 -11.60 -14.09
N ASP A 117 -26.48 -10.50 -13.35
CA ASP A 117 -25.86 -10.54 -12.02
C ASP A 117 -26.75 -11.27 -11.01
N SER A 118 -26.17 -12.28 -10.34
CA SER A 118 -26.86 -13.18 -9.42
C SER A 118 -27.32 -12.58 -8.08
N LYS A 119 -27.09 -11.28 -7.86
CA LYS A 119 -27.46 -10.54 -6.63
C LYS A 119 -28.54 -9.50 -6.91
N SER A 120 -28.44 -8.78 -8.02
CA SER A 120 -29.37 -7.70 -8.38
C SER A 120 -30.35 -8.02 -9.51
N GLY A 121 -30.19 -9.17 -10.19
CA GLY A 121 -31.04 -9.57 -11.32
C GLY A 121 -30.83 -8.74 -12.59
N MET A 122 -29.89 -7.80 -12.60
CA MET A 122 -29.64 -6.86 -13.70
C MET A 122 -28.64 -7.42 -14.73
N THR A 123 -28.91 -7.21 -16.01
CA THR A 123 -27.93 -7.34 -17.10
C THR A 123 -26.82 -6.27 -17.01
N PRO A 124 -25.69 -6.43 -17.70
CA PRO A 124 -24.67 -5.37 -17.79
C PRO A 124 -25.21 -4.03 -18.29
N ALA A 125 -26.20 -4.02 -19.19
CA ALA A 125 -26.79 -2.78 -19.70
C ALA A 125 -27.58 -2.02 -18.63
N GLU A 126 -28.45 -2.72 -17.88
CA GLU A 126 -29.21 -2.12 -16.78
C GLU A 126 -28.31 -1.65 -15.64
N GLN A 127 -27.22 -2.37 -15.36
CA GLN A 127 -26.20 -1.93 -14.39
C GLN A 127 -25.49 -0.66 -14.87
N LEU A 128 -25.16 -0.54 -16.15
CA LEU A 128 -24.57 0.68 -16.71
C LEU A 128 -25.54 1.87 -16.61
N ASP A 129 -26.80 1.70 -17.02
CA ASP A 129 -27.79 2.78 -16.96
C ASP A 129 -28.06 3.22 -15.50
N ALA A 130 -28.12 2.29 -14.54
CA ALA A 130 -28.22 2.59 -13.11
C ALA A 130 -26.96 3.29 -12.55
N ILE A 131 -25.76 2.87 -12.96
CA ILE A 131 -24.50 3.55 -12.62
C ILE A 131 -24.50 4.98 -13.17
N TYR A 132 -24.88 5.19 -14.43
CA TYR A 132 -24.89 6.52 -15.03
C TYR A 132 -25.88 7.44 -14.32
N ALA A 133 -27.10 6.97 -14.03
CA ALA A 133 -28.09 7.70 -13.24
C ALA A 133 -27.54 8.11 -11.86
N ARG A 134 -27.02 7.16 -11.07
CA ARG A 134 -26.45 7.45 -9.74
C ARG A 134 -25.25 8.40 -9.80
N CYS A 135 -24.45 8.36 -10.88
CA CYS A 135 -23.39 9.35 -11.09
C CYS A 135 -23.93 10.76 -11.34
N HIS A 136 -25.03 10.92 -12.11
CA HIS A 136 -25.67 12.23 -12.31
C HIS A 136 -26.27 12.83 -11.04
N GLU A 137 -26.55 12.01 -10.02
CA GLU A 137 -26.94 12.49 -8.67
C GLU A 137 -25.72 12.90 -7.82
N LEU A 138 -24.62 12.13 -7.90
CA LEU A 138 -23.40 12.38 -7.12
C LEU A 138 -22.61 13.62 -7.57
N TYR A 139 -22.61 13.94 -8.87
CA TYR A 139 -21.89 15.13 -9.39
C TYR A 139 -22.39 16.45 -8.75
N PRO A 140 -23.71 16.73 -8.66
CA PRO A 140 -24.25 17.88 -7.93
C PRO A 140 -24.01 17.86 -6.40
N ILE A 141 -23.69 16.71 -5.80
CA ILE A 141 -23.22 16.64 -4.40
C ILE A 141 -21.76 17.09 -4.37
N GLN A 142 -20.90 16.54 -5.24
CA GLN A 142 -19.49 16.89 -5.36
C GLN A 142 -19.28 18.39 -5.62
N GLU A 143 -20.03 19.00 -6.55
CA GLU A 143 -19.96 20.43 -6.83
C GLU A 143 -20.25 21.29 -5.58
N ARG A 144 -21.27 20.93 -4.80
CA ARG A 144 -21.67 21.69 -3.60
C ARG A 144 -20.62 21.57 -2.49
N THR A 145 -20.10 20.36 -2.26
CA THR A 145 -19.03 20.12 -1.28
C THR A 145 -17.76 20.86 -1.68
N TYR A 146 -17.34 20.78 -2.94
CA TYR A 146 -16.18 21.50 -3.47
C TYR A 146 -16.32 23.02 -3.37
N GLU A 147 -17.45 23.58 -3.79
CA GLU A 147 -17.65 25.04 -3.75
C GLU A 147 -17.75 25.58 -2.31
N SER A 148 -18.21 24.77 -1.36
CA SER A 148 -18.17 25.08 0.08
C SER A 148 -16.73 25.10 0.61
N VAL A 149 -15.97 24.03 0.38
CA VAL A 149 -14.56 23.92 0.82
C VAL A 149 -13.68 24.99 0.16
N ARG A 150 -13.87 25.27 -1.14
CA ARG A 150 -13.14 26.32 -1.88
C ARG A 150 -13.35 27.71 -1.27
N LYS A 151 -14.57 28.04 -0.86
CA LYS A 151 -14.87 29.32 -0.18
C LYS A 151 -14.22 29.39 1.20
N GLN A 152 -14.31 28.33 1.99
CA GLN A 152 -13.71 28.25 3.33
C GLN A 152 -12.18 28.35 3.25
N LEU A 153 -11.55 27.70 2.27
CA LEU A 153 -10.12 27.82 1.98
C LEU A 153 -9.71 29.23 1.56
N CYS A 154 -10.46 29.87 0.66
CA CYS A 154 -10.12 31.23 0.22
C CYS A 154 -10.31 32.28 1.35
N ALA A 155 -11.29 32.08 2.24
CA ALA A 155 -11.41 32.86 3.49
C ALA A 155 -10.25 32.63 4.48
N ARG A 156 -9.45 31.56 4.29
CA ARG A 156 -8.18 31.29 5.00
C ARG A 156 -6.94 31.62 4.14
N GLY A 157 -7.09 32.39 3.06
CA GLY A 157 -6.00 32.82 2.19
C GLY A 157 -5.51 31.78 1.18
N VAL A 158 -6.30 30.73 0.90
CA VAL A 158 -5.98 29.71 -0.12
C VAL A 158 -6.99 29.80 -1.27
N CYS A 159 -6.72 30.67 -2.24
CA CYS A 159 -7.68 31.05 -3.28
C CYS A 159 -7.30 30.48 -4.66
N SER A 160 -8.11 29.55 -5.15
CA SER A 160 -8.13 29.19 -6.57
C SER A 160 -8.93 30.25 -7.33
N LEU A 161 -8.22 31.06 -8.12
CA LEU A 161 -8.75 32.16 -8.92
C LEU A 161 -9.04 31.73 -10.37
N ARG A 162 -10.02 32.37 -10.99
CA ARG A 162 -10.36 32.28 -12.42
C ARG A 162 -9.90 33.54 -13.18
N PRO A 163 -9.83 33.54 -14.52
CA PRO A 163 -9.44 34.70 -15.33
C PRO A 163 -10.27 35.98 -15.07
N GLU A 164 -11.51 35.83 -14.61
CA GLU A 164 -12.39 36.91 -14.17
C GLU A 164 -12.01 37.51 -12.80
N ASP A 165 -11.40 36.73 -11.91
CA ASP A 165 -11.09 37.15 -10.52
C ASP A 165 -9.79 37.96 -10.41
N LEU A 166 -8.87 37.84 -11.38
CA LEU A 166 -7.52 38.42 -11.32
C LEU A 166 -7.51 39.97 -11.28
N ASP A 167 -6.60 40.55 -10.51
CA ASP A 167 -6.29 41.99 -10.58
C ASP A 167 -5.30 42.34 -11.71
N ASP A 168 -4.99 43.63 -11.90
CA ASP A 168 -4.10 44.11 -12.97
C ASP A 168 -2.62 43.71 -12.77
N GLU A 169 -2.14 43.55 -11.55
CA GLU A 169 -0.77 43.09 -11.25
C GLU A 169 -0.65 41.59 -11.56
N GLN A 170 -1.63 40.80 -11.08
CA GLN A 170 -1.73 39.37 -11.38
C GLN A 170 -1.87 39.11 -12.88
N ARG A 171 -2.66 39.92 -13.62
CA ARG A 171 -2.77 39.84 -15.08
C ARG A 171 -1.44 40.16 -15.77
N ALA A 172 -0.72 41.18 -15.33
CA ALA A 172 0.58 41.55 -15.90
C ALA A 172 1.65 40.46 -15.65
N PHE A 173 1.75 39.97 -14.42
CA PHE A 173 2.63 38.86 -14.03
C PHE A 173 2.32 37.60 -14.84
N LEU A 174 1.04 37.20 -14.89
CA LEU A 174 0.62 35.98 -15.58
C LEU A 174 0.88 36.07 -17.09
N SER A 175 0.66 37.25 -17.71
CA SER A 175 0.95 37.45 -19.13
C SER A 175 2.42 37.23 -19.47
N ASP A 176 3.34 37.81 -18.69
CA ASP A 176 4.79 37.62 -18.85
C ASP A 176 5.24 36.18 -18.57
N TYR A 177 4.72 35.58 -17.48
CA TYR A 177 4.99 34.20 -17.12
C TYR A 177 4.57 33.23 -18.23
N VAL A 178 3.39 33.42 -18.83
CA VAL A 178 2.84 32.54 -19.86
C VAL A 178 3.63 32.63 -21.16
N HIS A 179 3.99 33.84 -21.59
CA HIS A 179 4.82 34.05 -22.78
C HIS A 179 6.19 33.37 -22.67
N LYS A 180 6.79 33.35 -21.47
CA LYS A 180 8.11 32.76 -21.23
C LYS A 180 8.09 31.26 -20.97
N ASN A 181 7.13 30.78 -20.16
CA ASN A 181 7.18 29.45 -19.55
C ASN A 181 6.09 28.47 -20.05
N VAL A 182 5.05 28.95 -20.73
CA VAL A 182 3.91 28.11 -21.16
C VAL A 182 3.80 28.07 -22.69
N MET A 183 3.72 29.23 -23.35
CA MET A 183 3.56 29.35 -24.80
C MET A 183 4.56 28.52 -25.64
N PRO A 184 5.86 28.40 -25.28
CA PRO A 184 6.81 27.57 -26.03
C PRO A 184 6.51 26.06 -26.02
N PHE A 185 5.68 25.57 -25.11
CA PHE A 185 5.32 24.14 -24.98
C PHE A 185 3.92 23.81 -25.50
N LEU A 186 3.12 24.80 -25.91
CA LEU A 186 1.76 24.55 -26.41
C LEU A 186 1.80 23.97 -27.83
N SER A 187 1.08 22.87 -28.03
CA SER A 187 0.95 22.17 -29.31
C SER A 187 -0.50 22.25 -29.85
N PRO A 188 -0.96 23.44 -30.28
CA PRO A 188 -2.32 23.66 -30.74
C PRO A 188 -2.63 22.92 -32.04
N GLN A 189 -3.87 22.45 -32.16
CA GLN A 189 -4.35 21.68 -33.30
C GLN A 189 -5.69 22.23 -33.78
N ILE A 190 -5.89 22.29 -35.10
CA ILE A 190 -7.18 22.54 -35.75
C ILE A 190 -7.77 21.23 -36.26
N ILE A 191 -9.09 21.08 -36.26
CA ILE A 191 -9.77 19.88 -36.77
C ILE A 191 -10.61 20.25 -38.00
N ASN A 192 -10.32 19.60 -39.14
CA ASN A 192 -11.08 19.71 -40.39
C ASN A 192 -10.94 18.40 -41.23
N SER A 193 -11.03 18.50 -42.57
CA SER A 193 -10.87 17.37 -43.48
C SER A 193 -9.41 16.93 -43.72
N ARG A 194 -8.43 17.81 -43.48
CA ARG A 194 -6.98 17.54 -43.64
C ARG A 194 -6.28 17.26 -42.32
N HIS A 195 -6.79 17.82 -41.24
CA HIS A 195 -6.35 17.59 -39.87
C HIS A 195 -7.45 16.77 -39.14
N PRO A 196 -7.35 15.43 -39.11
CA PRO A 196 -8.37 14.58 -38.51
C PRO A 196 -8.42 14.74 -36.99
N PHE A 197 -9.53 14.30 -36.39
CA PHE A 197 -9.70 14.30 -34.93
C PHE A 197 -8.64 13.38 -34.27
N PRO A 198 -7.80 13.88 -33.34
CA PRO A 198 -6.71 13.11 -32.76
C PRO A 198 -7.19 12.11 -31.71
N HIS A 199 -6.31 11.19 -31.31
CA HIS A 199 -6.52 10.34 -30.15
C HIS A 199 -6.38 11.17 -28.87
N LEU A 200 -7.48 11.40 -28.16
CA LEU A 200 -7.45 11.97 -26.81
C LEU A 200 -6.93 10.92 -25.82
N GLU A 201 -5.86 11.25 -25.08
CA GLU A 201 -5.24 10.40 -24.07
C GLU A 201 -6.19 10.18 -22.88
N ASN A 202 -6.09 9.01 -22.22
CA ASN A 202 -6.92 8.65 -21.08
C ASN A 202 -6.62 9.54 -19.86
N GLY A 203 -7.64 10.21 -19.32
CA GLY A 203 -7.51 11.07 -18.14
C GLY A 203 -6.76 12.39 -18.37
N ALA A 204 -6.36 12.70 -19.60
CA ALA A 204 -5.63 13.92 -19.92
C ALA A 204 -6.58 15.11 -20.15
N LEU A 205 -6.18 16.29 -19.68
CA LEU A 205 -6.91 17.53 -19.90
C LEU A 205 -6.62 18.12 -21.29
N TYR A 206 -7.68 18.58 -21.95
CA TYR A 206 -7.61 19.32 -23.20
C TYR A 206 -8.50 20.57 -23.14
N VAL A 207 -7.98 21.70 -23.63
CA VAL A 207 -8.80 22.88 -23.94
C VAL A 207 -9.36 22.73 -25.35
N VAL A 208 -10.69 22.66 -25.48
CA VAL A 208 -11.41 22.65 -26.76
C VAL A 208 -12.00 24.01 -27.08
N LEU A 209 -11.91 24.40 -28.35
CA LEU A 209 -12.36 25.69 -28.85
C LEU A 209 -13.34 25.51 -30.00
N ARG A 210 -14.53 26.12 -29.90
CA ARG A 210 -15.42 26.25 -31.05
C ARG A 210 -14.91 27.38 -31.94
N LEU A 211 -14.38 27.05 -33.10
CA LEU A 211 -13.82 28.00 -34.07
C LEU A 211 -14.83 28.36 -35.17
N ASN A 212 -14.58 29.48 -35.83
CA ASN A 212 -15.37 30.03 -36.92
C ASN A 212 -14.41 30.57 -37.99
N GLU A 213 -14.72 30.36 -39.27
CA GLU A 213 -13.83 30.70 -40.40
C GLU A 213 -13.71 32.19 -40.70
N GLU A 214 -14.64 33.03 -40.22
CA GLU A 214 -14.43 34.47 -40.21
C GLU A 214 -13.44 34.84 -39.09
N PRO A 215 -12.36 35.60 -39.38
CA PRO A 215 -11.34 35.93 -38.39
C PRO A 215 -11.88 36.89 -37.33
N GLY A 216 -11.35 36.80 -36.11
CA GLY A 216 -11.71 37.68 -35.00
C GLY A 216 -11.43 39.16 -35.31
N ALA A 217 -12.36 40.05 -34.94
CA ALA A 217 -12.22 41.48 -35.16
C ALA A 217 -11.05 42.07 -34.36
N LYS A 218 -9.99 42.51 -35.05
CA LYS A 218 -8.80 43.11 -34.42
C LYS A 218 -9.14 44.47 -33.81
N LYS A 219 -9.30 44.52 -32.48
CA LYS A 219 -9.33 45.78 -31.72
C LYS A 219 -8.02 46.54 -31.96
N LYS A 220 -8.06 47.64 -32.71
CA LYS A 220 -6.94 48.57 -32.81
C LYS A 220 -6.81 49.36 -31.50
N ALA A 221 -5.57 49.60 -31.06
CA ALA A 221 -5.30 50.47 -29.93
C ALA A 221 -5.88 51.88 -30.16
N ALA A 222 -6.43 52.49 -29.11
CA ALA A 222 -7.01 53.82 -29.20
C ALA A 222 -5.94 54.86 -29.55
N LYS A 223 -6.31 55.82 -30.41
CA LYS A 223 -5.56 57.07 -30.58
C LYS A 223 -6.50 58.28 -30.49
N THR A 224 -5.89 59.42 -30.23
CA THR A 224 -6.52 60.63 -29.70
C THR A 224 -7.49 61.32 -30.66
N LYS A 225 -8.28 62.24 -30.10
CA LYS A 225 -8.95 63.30 -30.85
C LYS A 225 -7.96 63.93 -31.84
N ASP A 226 -8.22 63.79 -33.13
CA ASP A 226 -8.91 64.84 -33.88
C ASP A 226 -9.67 64.21 -35.07
N GLY A 227 -10.72 64.89 -35.53
CA GLY A 227 -11.79 64.25 -36.29
C GLY A 227 -11.58 64.20 -37.81
N GLU A 228 -11.27 63.02 -38.35
CA GLU A 228 -11.64 62.68 -39.73
C GLU A 228 -12.10 61.23 -39.90
N LYS A 229 -12.75 60.97 -41.05
CA LYS A 229 -13.56 59.82 -41.45
C LYS A 229 -13.18 58.47 -40.81
N ALA A 230 -14.18 57.76 -40.29
CA ALA A 230 -14.05 56.39 -39.79
C ALA A 230 -13.42 55.46 -40.86
N PRO A 231 -12.41 54.65 -40.51
CA PRO A 231 -11.77 53.74 -41.45
C PRO A 231 -12.74 52.61 -41.84
N LYS A 232 -12.71 52.20 -43.10
CA LYS A 232 -13.35 50.93 -43.50
C LYS A 232 -12.72 49.77 -42.74
N GLU A 233 -13.55 48.85 -42.28
CA GLU A 233 -13.09 47.53 -41.88
C GLU A 233 -12.63 46.76 -43.12
N GLU A 234 -11.32 46.73 -43.36
CA GLU A 234 -10.75 45.70 -44.22
C GLU A 234 -10.94 44.35 -43.54
N LYS A 235 -11.89 43.54 -44.04
CA LYS A 235 -11.95 42.11 -43.70
C LYS A 235 -10.61 41.50 -44.08
N GLY A 236 -9.76 41.24 -43.08
CA GLY A 236 -8.52 40.52 -43.28
C GLY A 236 -8.82 39.17 -43.92
N LYS A 237 -8.08 38.81 -44.97
CA LYS A 237 -8.18 37.46 -45.53
C LYS A 237 -7.85 36.46 -44.43
N ASN A 238 -8.70 35.46 -44.23
CA ASN A 238 -8.29 34.31 -43.44
C ASN A 238 -7.15 33.60 -44.20
N LEU A 239 -6.05 33.33 -43.50
CA LEU A 239 -4.86 32.63 -44.00
C LEU A 239 -4.74 31.22 -43.39
N GLY A 240 -5.62 30.87 -42.45
CA GLY A 240 -5.76 29.52 -41.92
C GLY A 240 -6.54 28.61 -42.86
N ALA A 241 -6.59 27.32 -42.51
CA ALA A 241 -7.31 26.32 -43.29
C ALA A 241 -8.84 26.48 -43.21
N GLU A 242 -9.50 26.21 -44.34
CA GLU A 242 -10.96 26.08 -44.50
C GLU A 242 -11.50 24.81 -43.79
N GLY A 243 -12.81 24.77 -43.53
CA GLY A 243 -13.50 23.65 -42.88
C GLY A 243 -13.25 23.52 -41.37
N VAL A 244 -12.62 24.50 -40.74
CA VAL A 244 -12.19 24.45 -39.33
C VAL A 244 -13.32 24.88 -38.40
N THR A 245 -13.81 23.92 -37.62
CA THR A 245 -14.93 24.11 -36.67
C THR A 245 -14.54 23.89 -35.21
N LEU A 246 -13.37 23.28 -34.98
CA LEU A 246 -12.86 22.90 -33.67
C LEU A 246 -11.34 23.15 -33.60
N GLY A 247 -10.89 23.78 -32.53
CA GLY A 247 -9.49 23.83 -32.10
C GLY A 247 -9.29 23.01 -30.82
N LEU A 248 -8.09 22.50 -30.62
CA LEU A 248 -7.72 21.66 -29.48
C LEU A 248 -6.32 22.06 -28.99
N VAL A 249 -6.14 22.20 -27.68
CA VAL A 249 -4.82 22.37 -27.04
C VAL A 249 -4.67 21.30 -25.96
N PRO A 250 -3.71 20.37 -26.07
CA PRO A 250 -3.38 19.44 -25.00
C PRO A 250 -2.64 20.16 -23.86
N MET A 251 -2.81 19.68 -22.63
CA MET A 251 -2.04 20.17 -21.48
C MET A 251 -0.54 19.86 -21.65
N PRO A 252 0.37 20.86 -21.62
CA PRO A 252 1.82 20.61 -21.72
C PRO A 252 2.36 20.00 -20.42
N ARG A 253 2.87 18.76 -20.49
CA ARG A 253 3.38 18.00 -19.33
C ARG A 253 4.63 18.62 -18.67
N GLN A 254 5.27 19.58 -19.34
CA GLN A 254 6.47 20.29 -18.89
C GLN A 254 6.16 21.46 -17.95
N CYS A 255 4.91 21.94 -17.93
CA CYS A 255 4.50 23.12 -17.18
C CYS A 255 3.95 22.74 -15.80
N GLN A 256 4.16 23.60 -14.80
CA GLN A 256 3.46 23.47 -13.51
C GLN A 256 1.97 23.76 -13.71
N ARG A 257 1.09 22.86 -13.26
CA ARG A 257 -0.38 23.01 -13.41
C ARG A 257 -0.98 24.01 -12.41
N VAL A 258 -0.39 24.14 -11.22
CA VAL A 258 -0.70 25.21 -10.26
C VAL A 258 0.28 26.35 -10.51
N ILE A 259 -0.22 27.51 -10.92
CA ILE A 259 0.59 28.73 -11.09
C ILE A 259 0.24 29.67 -9.95
N ALA A 260 1.18 29.83 -9.01
CA ALA A 260 1.06 30.80 -7.93
C ALA A 260 1.13 32.24 -8.48
N LEU A 261 0.36 33.14 -7.88
CA LEU A 261 0.19 34.53 -8.29
C LEU A 261 0.69 35.48 -7.17
N PRO A 262 1.08 36.72 -7.49
CA PRO A 262 1.37 37.73 -6.47
C PRO A 262 0.11 38.06 -5.67
N GLY A 263 0.27 38.28 -4.36
CA GLY A 263 -0.82 38.60 -3.43
C GLY A 263 -0.53 38.12 -2.01
N GLU A 264 -1.46 38.36 -1.09
CA GLU A 264 -1.42 37.74 0.25
C GLU A 264 -1.96 36.30 0.20
N GLY A 265 -1.35 35.40 0.99
CA GLY A 265 -1.71 33.99 1.05
C GLY A 265 -1.19 33.17 -0.14
N LEU A 266 -1.86 32.05 -0.42
CA LEU A 266 -1.66 31.23 -1.61
C LEU A 266 -2.79 31.50 -2.61
N GLN A 267 -2.58 32.51 -3.45
CA GLN A 267 -3.42 32.78 -4.61
C GLN A 267 -2.84 32.06 -5.82
N PHE A 268 -3.66 31.32 -6.55
CA PHE A 268 -3.21 30.54 -7.69
C PHE A 268 -4.28 30.40 -8.77
N ILE A 269 -3.84 30.15 -10.00
CA ILE A 269 -4.69 29.80 -11.15
C ILE A 269 -4.24 28.45 -11.72
N LEU A 270 -5.20 27.68 -12.25
CA LEU A 270 -4.92 26.39 -12.90
C LEU A 270 -4.56 26.61 -14.37
N LEU A 271 -3.52 25.90 -14.83
CA LEU A 271 -2.94 26.05 -16.17
C LEU A 271 -3.95 25.88 -17.32
N GLU A 272 -5.00 25.08 -17.15
CA GLU A 272 -6.10 25.00 -18.12
C GLU A 272 -6.77 26.35 -18.38
N HIS A 273 -7.10 27.11 -17.34
CA HIS A 273 -7.72 28.44 -17.47
C HIS A 273 -6.75 29.47 -18.03
N VAL A 274 -5.47 29.32 -17.73
CA VAL A 274 -4.38 30.14 -18.29
C VAL A 274 -4.25 29.91 -19.81
N ILE A 275 -4.36 28.66 -20.27
CA ILE A 275 -4.37 28.33 -21.71
C ILE A 275 -5.61 28.92 -22.39
N GLU A 276 -6.78 28.94 -21.74
CA GLU A 276 -7.98 29.59 -22.27
C GLU A 276 -7.79 31.11 -22.49
N MET A 277 -7.06 31.80 -21.61
CA MET A 277 -6.76 33.24 -21.75
C MET A 277 -5.98 33.55 -23.03
N VAL A 278 -4.87 32.83 -23.28
CA VAL A 278 -4.02 33.04 -24.47
C VAL A 278 -4.53 32.39 -25.74
N ALA A 279 -5.61 31.59 -25.69
CA ALA A 279 -6.10 30.88 -26.86
C ALA A 279 -6.52 31.82 -28.01
N SER A 280 -6.87 33.08 -27.73
CA SER A 280 -7.14 34.11 -28.75
C SER A 280 -5.92 34.55 -29.56
N GLU A 281 -4.71 34.42 -29.02
CA GLU A 281 -3.44 34.65 -29.72
C GLU A 281 -3.09 33.41 -30.56
N ILE A 282 -3.20 32.23 -29.92
CA ILE A 282 -2.93 30.90 -30.51
C ILE A 282 -3.78 30.66 -31.77
N PHE A 283 -5.08 30.96 -31.71
CA PHE A 283 -6.02 30.78 -32.83
C PHE A 283 -6.39 32.09 -33.51
N SER A 284 -5.50 33.09 -33.51
CA SER A 284 -5.73 34.47 -34.01
C SER A 284 -6.19 34.62 -35.48
N MET A 285 -6.17 33.54 -36.27
CA MET A 285 -6.75 33.49 -37.63
C MET A 285 -8.26 33.18 -37.65
N TYR A 286 -8.86 32.79 -36.52
CA TYR A 286 -10.24 32.33 -36.39
C TYR A 286 -11.00 33.15 -35.34
N ALA A 287 -12.32 33.32 -35.49
CA ALA A 287 -13.14 33.80 -34.39
C ALA A 287 -13.49 32.65 -33.44
N ILE A 288 -13.01 32.74 -32.19
CA ILE A 288 -13.38 31.83 -31.10
C ILE A 288 -14.80 32.17 -30.64
N LYS A 289 -15.68 31.16 -30.58
CA LYS A 289 -17.05 31.29 -30.07
C LYS A 289 -17.24 30.79 -28.63
N HIS A 290 -16.43 29.83 -28.22
CA HIS A 290 -16.50 29.21 -26.89
C HIS A 290 -15.21 28.43 -26.62
N THR A 291 -14.73 28.46 -25.38
CA THR A 291 -13.61 27.66 -24.88
C THR A 291 -14.09 26.80 -23.71
N ASN A 292 -13.56 25.58 -23.59
CA ASN A 292 -13.94 24.66 -22.51
C ASN A 292 -12.80 23.70 -22.20
N VAL A 293 -12.69 23.27 -20.94
CA VAL A 293 -11.80 22.17 -20.56
C VAL A 293 -12.60 20.87 -20.68
N ILE A 294 -12.00 19.83 -21.26
CA ILE A 294 -12.56 18.47 -21.29
C ILE A 294 -11.55 17.43 -20.81
N CYS A 295 -12.09 16.31 -20.32
CA CYS A 295 -11.36 15.09 -19.98
C CYS A 295 -12.07 13.89 -20.62
N VAL A 296 -11.32 12.87 -21.05
CA VAL A 296 -11.88 11.63 -21.58
C VAL A 296 -11.35 10.45 -20.78
N THR A 297 -12.26 9.72 -20.15
CA THR A 297 -11.95 8.45 -19.49
C THR A 297 -12.21 7.31 -20.46
N ARG A 298 -11.25 6.40 -20.56
CA ARG A 298 -11.29 5.18 -21.37
C ARG A 298 -11.34 3.96 -20.48
N ASN A 299 -11.88 2.86 -21.02
CA ASN A 299 -11.71 1.54 -20.43
C ASN A 299 -10.21 1.26 -20.21
N ALA A 300 -9.87 0.56 -19.13
CA ALA A 300 -8.54 0.12 -18.76
C ALA A 300 -8.53 -1.34 -18.26
N ASP A 301 -9.66 -2.04 -18.36
CA ASP A 301 -9.68 -3.49 -18.24
C ASP A 301 -9.25 -4.12 -19.58
N LEU A 302 -8.39 -5.11 -19.48
CA LEU A 302 -7.92 -5.98 -20.56
C LEU A 302 -7.70 -7.32 -19.88
N ASP A 303 -8.21 -8.40 -20.46
CA ASP A 303 -7.89 -9.71 -19.95
C ASP A 303 -6.42 -10.01 -20.26
N ALA A 304 -5.65 -10.42 -19.24
CA ALA A 304 -4.25 -10.77 -19.39
C ALA A 304 -4.06 -12.18 -20.00
N THR A 305 -5.16 -12.86 -20.33
CA THR A 305 -5.18 -14.14 -21.08
C THR A 305 -5.55 -13.95 -22.56
N GLU A 306 -6.04 -12.77 -22.97
CA GLU A 306 -6.39 -12.52 -24.37
C GLU A 306 -5.13 -12.40 -25.27
N GLY A 307 -4.95 -13.40 -26.13
CA GLY A 307 -3.81 -13.48 -27.05
C GLY A 307 -2.57 -14.12 -26.43
N THR A 308 -2.75 -15.08 -25.51
CA THR A 308 -1.73 -16.09 -25.23
C THR A 308 -1.74 -17.15 -26.33
N ASP A 309 -1.28 -16.79 -27.53
CA ASP A 309 -0.96 -17.73 -28.60
C ASP A 309 0.20 -18.64 -28.14
N GLU A 310 0.18 -19.92 -28.53
CA GLU A 310 1.07 -20.99 -28.03
C GLU A 310 2.53 -20.80 -28.50
N SER A 311 3.25 -19.90 -27.85
CA SER A 311 4.61 -19.48 -28.21
C SER A 311 5.47 -19.16 -26.98
N ASP A 312 6.78 -19.43 -27.07
CA ASP A 312 7.76 -19.27 -25.98
C ASP A 312 8.14 -17.80 -25.69
N GLU A 313 7.16 -16.90 -25.59
CA GLU A 313 7.39 -15.49 -25.27
C GLU A 313 7.59 -15.24 -23.77
N ASP A 314 8.57 -14.40 -23.41
CA ASP A 314 8.74 -13.93 -22.02
C ASP A 314 7.43 -13.25 -21.55
N TYR A 315 6.86 -13.79 -20.47
CA TYR A 315 5.64 -13.29 -19.82
C TYR A 315 5.72 -11.79 -19.49
N ARG A 316 6.92 -11.29 -19.19
CA ARG A 316 7.22 -9.86 -18.99
C ARG A 316 7.03 -9.03 -20.27
N GLU A 317 7.41 -9.56 -21.43
CA GLU A 317 7.20 -8.87 -22.72
C GLU A 317 5.73 -8.87 -23.12
N HIS A 318 5.03 -9.99 -22.92
CA HIS A 318 3.57 -10.05 -23.08
C HIS A 318 2.85 -8.96 -22.26
N MET A 319 3.19 -8.82 -20.97
CA MET A 319 2.66 -7.76 -20.11
C MET A 319 3.00 -6.34 -20.62
N LYS A 320 4.24 -6.09 -21.06
CA LYS A 320 4.64 -4.81 -21.69
C LYS A 320 3.82 -4.47 -22.95
N ARG A 321 3.32 -5.45 -23.70
CA ARG A 321 2.43 -5.24 -24.85
C ARG A 321 0.99 -4.95 -24.42
N ILE A 322 0.45 -5.64 -23.41
CA ILE A 322 -0.89 -5.37 -22.84
C ILE A 322 -0.97 -3.92 -22.33
N LEU A 323 0.03 -3.47 -21.56
CA LEU A 323 0.08 -2.09 -21.05
C LEU A 323 0.03 -1.03 -22.16
N LYS A 324 0.66 -1.30 -23.31
CA LYS A 324 0.58 -0.42 -24.49
C LYS A 324 -0.82 -0.43 -25.13
N LYS A 325 -1.46 -1.61 -25.27
CA LYS A 325 -2.85 -1.72 -25.76
C LYS A 325 -3.83 -0.90 -24.91
N ARG A 326 -3.67 -0.94 -23.57
CA ARG A 326 -4.51 -0.26 -22.57
C ARG A 326 -4.74 1.23 -22.88
N SER A 327 -3.70 1.94 -23.32
CA SER A 327 -3.76 3.38 -23.65
C SER A 327 -4.69 3.75 -24.82
N ARG A 328 -5.18 2.77 -25.59
CA ARG A 328 -5.95 2.93 -26.83
C ARG A 328 -7.39 2.40 -26.77
N LEU A 329 -7.82 1.91 -25.62
CA LEU A 329 -9.15 1.33 -25.40
C LEU A 329 -10.30 2.34 -25.58
N ALA A 330 -11.53 1.82 -25.66
CA ALA A 330 -12.75 2.58 -25.91
C ALA A 330 -13.00 3.67 -24.85
N PRO A 331 -13.45 4.88 -25.23
CA PRO A 331 -14.00 5.86 -24.30
C PRO A 331 -15.22 5.31 -23.54
N VAL A 332 -15.33 5.66 -22.25
CA VAL A 332 -16.46 5.29 -21.38
C VAL A 332 -17.09 6.50 -20.68
N ARG A 333 -16.36 7.62 -20.54
CA ARG A 333 -16.85 8.90 -19.98
C ARG A 333 -16.25 10.08 -20.74
N LEU A 334 -17.05 11.12 -20.95
CA LEU A 334 -16.60 12.46 -21.34
C LEU A 334 -16.97 13.43 -20.22
N GLU A 335 -16.03 14.23 -19.75
CA GLU A 335 -16.29 15.35 -18.84
C GLU A 335 -15.99 16.68 -19.51
N SER A 336 -16.69 17.72 -19.04
CA SER A 336 -16.50 19.10 -19.47
C SER A 336 -16.72 20.05 -18.29
N GLU A 337 -15.94 21.12 -18.19
CA GLU A 337 -16.04 22.04 -17.04
C GLU A 337 -17.30 22.93 -17.11
N ARG A 338 -17.74 23.21 -18.34
CA ARG A 338 -18.95 24.00 -18.67
C ARG A 338 -19.81 23.23 -19.67
N PRO A 339 -21.12 23.53 -19.80
CA PRO A 339 -21.96 22.91 -20.83
C PRO A 339 -21.37 23.10 -22.24
N LEU A 340 -21.15 22.00 -22.95
CA LEU A 340 -20.69 22.03 -24.34
C LEU A 340 -21.78 22.60 -25.25
N SER A 341 -21.42 23.44 -26.22
CA SER A 341 -22.41 23.87 -27.22
C SER A 341 -22.92 22.65 -28.02
N PRO A 342 -24.22 22.53 -28.37
CA PRO A 342 -24.78 21.30 -28.96
C PRO A 342 -24.09 20.82 -30.24
N THR A 343 -23.48 21.72 -31.02
CA THR A 343 -22.66 21.37 -32.19
C THR A 343 -21.38 20.63 -31.80
N LEU A 344 -20.71 21.07 -30.73
CA LEU A 344 -19.46 20.49 -30.23
C LEU A 344 -19.73 19.21 -29.44
N GLU A 345 -20.77 19.19 -28.61
CA GLU A 345 -21.23 18.00 -27.88
C GLU A 345 -21.53 16.85 -28.85
N LYS A 346 -22.41 17.08 -29.84
CA LYS A 346 -22.76 16.09 -30.87
C LYS A 346 -21.56 15.66 -31.72
N LEU A 347 -20.57 16.52 -31.91
CA LEU A 347 -19.31 16.18 -32.58
C LEU A 347 -18.45 15.27 -31.71
N LEU A 348 -18.22 15.62 -30.44
CA LEU A 348 -17.39 14.85 -29.50
C LEU A 348 -18.01 13.48 -29.19
N LEU A 349 -19.31 13.42 -28.85
CA LEU A 349 -20.03 12.16 -28.64
C LEU A 349 -19.92 11.24 -29.86
N LYS A 350 -20.12 11.77 -31.08
CA LYS A 350 -19.98 10.97 -32.32
C LYS A 350 -18.54 10.55 -32.62
N ARG A 351 -17.52 11.34 -32.24
CA ARG A 351 -16.10 10.99 -32.44
C ARG A 351 -15.56 10.00 -31.40
N LEU A 352 -16.11 10.02 -30.19
CA LEU A 352 -15.75 9.14 -29.08
C LEU A 352 -16.64 7.88 -28.98
N ASN A 353 -17.71 7.81 -29.79
CA ASN A 353 -18.73 6.75 -29.75
C ASN A 353 -19.44 6.64 -28.39
N LEU A 354 -19.79 7.78 -27.79
CA LEU A 354 -20.45 7.89 -26.49
C LEU A 354 -21.93 8.29 -26.62
N LYS A 355 -22.77 7.79 -25.73
CA LYS A 355 -24.17 8.22 -25.52
C LYS A 355 -24.23 9.49 -24.65
N PRO A 356 -25.30 10.32 -24.74
CA PRO A 356 -25.41 11.55 -23.94
C PRO A 356 -25.30 11.35 -22.42
N HIS A 357 -25.83 10.25 -21.87
CA HIS A 357 -25.72 9.97 -20.42
C HIS A 357 -24.29 9.66 -19.95
N GLN A 358 -23.34 9.41 -20.87
CA GLN A 358 -21.91 9.21 -20.58
C GLN A 358 -21.12 10.53 -20.60
N ALA A 359 -21.78 11.66 -20.94
CA ALA A 359 -21.21 12.99 -20.84
C ALA A 359 -21.65 13.65 -19.53
N TYR A 360 -20.69 14.27 -18.84
CA TYR A 360 -20.89 14.96 -17.58
C TYR A 360 -20.39 16.41 -17.67
N VAL A 361 -21.03 17.29 -16.91
CA VAL A 361 -20.62 18.69 -16.71
C VAL A 361 -20.36 18.90 -15.23
N THR A 362 -19.22 19.48 -14.86
CA THR A 362 -18.91 19.81 -13.46
C THR A 362 -17.93 20.98 -13.35
N LYS A 363 -18.20 21.90 -12.42
CA LYS A 363 -17.33 23.04 -12.10
C LYS A 363 -16.13 22.63 -11.21
N VAL A 364 -16.11 21.40 -10.72
CA VAL A 364 -14.94 20.82 -10.06
C VAL A 364 -13.85 20.59 -11.13
N PRO A 365 -12.58 20.95 -10.90
CA PRO A 365 -11.51 20.66 -11.86
C PRO A 365 -11.47 19.19 -12.26
N LEU A 366 -11.44 18.93 -13.57
CA LEU A 366 -11.60 17.57 -14.15
C LEU A 366 -10.43 16.62 -13.84
N ASP A 367 -9.35 17.16 -13.26
CA ASP A 367 -8.29 16.45 -12.58
C ASP A 367 -8.04 17.12 -11.23
N MET A 368 -8.18 16.37 -10.13
CA MET A 368 -8.00 16.88 -8.76
C MET A 368 -6.62 16.56 -8.15
N SER A 369 -5.71 15.92 -8.90
CA SER A 369 -4.37 15.52 -8.40
C SER A 369 -3.51 16.67 -7.83
N TYR A 370 -3.82 17.92 -8.19
CA TYR A 370 -3.10 19.11 -7.73
C TYR A 370 -3.26 19.41 -6.23
N THR A 371 -4.33 18.93 -5.56
CA THR A 371 -4.65 19.32 -4.16
C THR A 371 -3.55 18.92 -3.18
N TRP A 372 -2.96 17.73 -3.39
CA TRP A 372 -1.89 17.15 -2.58
C TRP A 372 -0.62 18.02 -2.53
N GLY A 373 -0.38 18.88 -3.52
CA GLY A 373 0.75 19.81 -3.55
C GLY A 373 0.53 21.09 -2.73
N LEU A 374 -0.72 21.53 -2.56
CA LEU A 374 -1.04 22.87 -2.03
C LEU A 374 -0.47 23.14 -0.64
N ALA A 375 -0.49 22.14 0.24
CA ALA A 375 0.07 22.23 1.59
C ALA A 375 1.59 22.53 1.61
N GLY A 376 2.32 22.21 0.53
CA GLY A 376 3.75 22.51 0.38
C GLY A 376 4.06 23.96 0.00
N HIS A 377 3.06 24.73 -0.44
CA HIS A 377 3.20 26.14 -0.80
C HIS A 377 2.83 27.11 0.35
N LEU A 378 2.44 26.58 1.51
CA LEU A 378 1.95 27.39 2.64
C LEU A 378 3.01 27.60 3.74
N PRO A 379 3.00 28.75 4.43
CA PRO A 379 3.71 28.94 5.69
C PRO A 379 3.32 27.87 6.72
N GLU A 380 4.27 27.47 7.57
CA GLU A 380 4.10 26.34 8.49
C GLU A 380 2.90 26.49 9.45
N THR A 381 2.62 27.71 9.92
CA THR A 381 1.46 28.02 10.77
C THR A 381 0.13 27.82 10.03
N ALA A 382 -0.04 28.45 8.87
CA ALA A 382 -1.23 28.33 8.04
C ALA A 382 -1.45 26.88 7.58
N ARG A 383 -0.37 26.15 7.26
CA ARG A 383 -0.44 24.71 6.97
C ARG A 383 -0.97 23.92 8.17
N ALA A 384 -0.44 24.15 9.37
CA ALA A 384 -0.83 23.42 10.57
C ALA A 384 -2.31 23.61 10.98
N GLU A 385 -2.91 24.76 10.66
CA GLU A 385 -4.36 24.98 10.85
C GLU A 385 -5.26 24.29 9.79
N LEU A 386 -4.69 23.92 8.63
CA LEU A 386 -5.46 23.47 7.47
C LEU A 386 -5.26 21.98 7.12
N THR A 387 -4.24 21.31 7.68
CA THR A 387 -3.94 19.88 7.50
C THR A 387 -4.07 19.09 8.80
N ASN A 388 -4.22 17.77 8.73
CA ASN A 388 -4.11 16.93 9.93
C ASN A 388 -2.74 17.07 10.60
N VAL A 389 -2.66 16.95 11.94
CA VAL A 389 -1.38 16.85 12.66
C VAL A 389 -0.60 15.63 12.12
N PRO A 390 0.59 15.81 11.52
CA PRO A 390 1.35 14.69 10.98
C PRO A 390 1.82 13.77 12.10
N PHE A 391 1.53 12.46 11.99
CA PHE A 391 2.11 11.45 12.88
C PHE A 391 3.18 10.65 12.12
N THR A 392 4.14 10.11 12.87
CA THR A 392 5.10 9.13 12.35
C THR A 392 4.77 7.77 12.95
N PRO A 393 4.76 6.67 12.18
CA PRO A 393 4.62 5.32 12.71
C PRO A 393 5.67 5.04 13.79
N GLN A 394 5.24 4.47 14.93
CA GLN A 394 6.10 4.26 16.09
C GLN A 394 6.90 2.96 15.99
N TRP A 395 8.04 2.85 16.69
CA TRP A 395 8.66 1.53 16.82
C TRP A 395 7.74 0.61 17.66
N PRO A 396 7.47 -0.64 17.23
CA PRO A 396 6.48 -1.50 17.88
C PRO A 396 6.75 -1.66 19.39
N GLY A 397 5.74 -1.43 20.21
CA GLY A 397 5.91 -1.45 21.68
C GLY A 397 6.26 -2.82 22.25
N CYS A 398 5.97 -3.88 21.48
CA CYS A 398 6.24 -5.28 21.82
C CYS A 398 7.71 -5.73 21.56
N LEU A 399 8.51 -4.90 20.87
CA LEU A 399 9.88 -5.19 20.44
C LEU A 399 10.90 -4.21 21.04
N ASP A 400 11.93 -4.74 21.69
CA ASP A 400 13.12 -4.01 22.11
C ASP A 400 13.99 -3.70 20.88
N ARG A 401 14.34 -2.42 20.70
CA ARG A 401 15.08 -1.95 19.51
C ARG A 401 16.58 -2.24 19.57
N ASN A 402 17.13 -2.51 20.76
CA ASN A 402 18.56 -2.78 20.96
C ASN A 402 18.87 -4.29 20.96
N ARG A 403 17.83 -5.14 20.90
CA ARG A 403 17.93 -6.58 20.73
C ARG A 403 17.68 -6.94 19.25
N ARG A 404 18.22 -8.10 18.83
CA ARG A 404 17.88 -8.71 17.54
C ARG A 404 16.39 -9.03 17.50
N ILE A 405 15.75 -8.82 16.36
CA ILE A 405 14.33 -9.18 16.16
C ILE A 405 14.21 -10.70 15.99
N ILE A 406 15.17 -11.34 15.32
CA ILE A 406 15.23 -12.81 15.16
C ILE A 406 15.13 -13.55 16.51
N ASP A 407 15.83 -13.06 17.53
CA ASP A 407 15.84 -13.69 18.85
C ASP A 407 14.51 -13.43 19.59
N GLN A 408 13.90 -12.26 19.41
CA GLN A 408 12.63 -11.87 20.06
C GLN A 408 11.41 -12.59 19.49
N VAL A 409 11.35 -12.85 18.17
CA VAL A 409 10.25 -13.61 17.57
C VAL A 409 10.34 -15.11 17.88
N ALA A 410 11.51 -15.60 18.31
CA ALA A 410 11.70 -16.95 18.83
C ALA A 410 11.38 -17.07 20.34
N GLU A 411 11.27 -15.95 21.07
CA GLU A 411 10.81 -15.92 22.45
C GLU A 411 9.27 -15.87 22.56
N LYS A 412 8.60 -15.21 21.61
CA LYS A 412 7.13 -15.05 21.57
C LYS A 412 6.66 -14.66 20.17
N GLU A 413 5.38 -14.93 19.88
CA GLU A 413 4.72 -14.41 18.67
C GLU A 413 4.60 -12.88 18.72
N VAL A 414 4.63 -12.24 17.54
CA VAL A 414 4.62 -10.78 17.41
C VAL A 414 3.54 -10.33 16.43
N LEU A 415 2.66 -9.43 16.86
CA LEU A 415 1.65 -8.80 16.02
C LEU A 415 1.95 -7.30 15.88
N LEU A 416 2.29 -6.87 14.66
CA LEU A 416 2.52 -5.47 14.29
C LEU A 416 1.25 -4.86 13.70
N SER A 417 0.97 -3.59 14.02
CA SER A 417 -0.24 -2.87 13.59
C SER A 417 0.09 -1.60 12.79
N TYR A 418 0.03 -1.71 11.46
CA TYR A 418 0.19 -0.58 10.54
C TYR A 418 -1.12 0.23 10.48
N PRO A 419 -1.08 1.56 10.25
CA PRO A 419 0.11 2.41 10.10
C PRO A 419 0.64 2.96 11.43
N TYR A 420 0.07 2.54 12.57
CA TYR A 420 0.38 3.09 13.89
C TYR A 420 1.80 2.76 14.34
N GLU A 421 2.26 1.55 14.01
CA GLU A 421 3.62 1.05 14.20
C GLU A 421 4.39 1.00 12.87
N SER A 422 5.72 1.04 12.90
CA SER A 422 6.55 1.13 11.70
C SER A 422 6.89 -0.23 11.11
N MET A 423 6.78 -0.32 9.78
CA MET A 423 7.27 -1.45 8.98
C MET A 423 8.79 -1.64 9.05
N ASP A 424 9.54 -0.65 9.58
CA ASP A 424 10.99 -0.74 9.80
C ASP A 424 11.40 -1.98 10.61
N ALA A 425 10.55 -2.46 11.53
CA ALA A 425 10.80 -3.69 12.29
C ALA A 425 10.84 -4.94 11.40
N PHE A 426 9.93 -5.05 10.42
CA PHE A 426 9.96 -6.15 9.46
C PHE A 426 11.11 -6.02 8.44
N VAL A 427 11.44 -4.80 8.02
CA VAL A 427 12.62 -4.54 7.19
C VAL A 427 13.92 -4.85 7.95
N GLN A 428 13.99 -4.57 9.25
CA GLN A 428 15.12 -4.96 10.10
C GLN A 428 15.21 -6.49 10.25
N LEU A 429 14.09 -7.21 10.45
CA LEU A 429 14.08 -8.68 10.47
C LEU A 429 14.68 -9.27 9.18
N LEU A 430 14.34 -8.73 8.02
CA LEU A 430 14.92 -9.14 6.73
C LEU A 430 16.41 -8.78 6.63
N ARG A 431 16.84 -7.62 7.12
CA ARG A 431 18.27 -7.22 7.17
C ARG A 431 19.08 -8.08 8.14
N GLU A 432 18.51 -8.47 9.28
CA GLU A 432 19.12 -9.43 10.19
C GLU A 432 19.26 -10.79 9.51
N ALA A 433 18.22 -11.28 8.84
CA ALA A 433 18.23 -12.56 8.14
C ALA A 433 19.20 -12.59 6.94
N ALA A 434 19.37 -11.46 6.24
CA ALA A 434 20.35 -11.32 5.16
C ALA A 434 21.80 -11.49 5.64
N ASN A 435 22.10 -11.12 6.90
CA ASN A 435 23.46 -11.11 7.46
C ASN A 435 23.73 -12.24 8.47
N ASP A 436 22.69 -12.91 9.00
CA ASP A 436 22.84 -14.02 9.92
C ASP A 436 23.40 -15.26 9.19
N PRO A 437 24.57 -15.81 9.58
CA PRO A 437 25.15 -16.98 8.93
C PRO A 437 24.27 -18.24 9.04
N THR A 438 23.38 -18.32 10.03
CA THR A 438 22.48 -19.47 10.22
C THR A 438 21.33 -19.53 9.21
N VAL A 439 20.94 -18.39 8.62
CA VAL A 439 19.85 -18.35 7.63
C VAL A 439 20.30 -19.01 6.33
N ILE A 440 19.45 -19.89 5.79
CA ILE A 440 19.65 -20.63 4.55
C ILE A 440 18.88 -19.95 3.41
N SER A 441 17.58 -19.69 3.61
CA SER A 441 16.67 -19.24 2.56
C SER A 441 15.64 -18.22 3.06
N ILE A 442 15.16 -17.38 2.14
CA ILE A 442 14.08 -16.42 2.38
C ILE A 442 13.09 -16.53 1.21
N LYS A 443 11.82 -16.82 1.50
CA LYS A 443 10.76 -17.00 0.49
C LYS A 443 9.63 -16.02 0.75
N ILE A 444 9.27 -15.18 -0.23
CA ILE A 444 8.31 -14.06 -0.02
C ILE A 444 7.39 -13.81 -1.23
N THR A 445 6.13 -13.39 -0.97
CA THR A 445 5.18 -12.96 -2.02
C THR A 445 5.14 -11.43 -2.19
N LEU A 446 5.42 -10.94 -3.39
CA LEU A 446 5.55 -9.51 -3.71
C LEU A 446 4.45 -9.07 -4.69
N TYR A 447 3.29 -8.69 -4.13
CA TYR A 447 2.14 -8.21 -4.92
C TYR A 447 2.34 -6.80 -5.49
N ARG A 448 2.92 -5.88 -4.70
CA ARG A 448 3.16 -4.47 -5.04
C ARG A 448 4.39 -3.98 -4.30
N LEU A 449 5.35 -3.38 -5.02
CA LEU A 449 6.48 -2.67 -4.45
C LEU A 449 6.40 -1.17 -4.75
N ALA A 450 6.95 -0.34 -3.87
CA ALA A 450 7.20 1.06 -4.17
C ALA A 450 8.41 1.18 -5.11
N SER A 451 8.48 2.28 -5.88
CA SER A 451 9.61 2.59 -6.79
C SER A 451 10.98 2.68 -6.11
N GLN A 452 10.98 2.88 -4.79
CA GLN A 452 12.12 2.69 -3.89
C GLN A 452 11.58 1.84 -2.73
N SER A 453 12.27 0.77 -2.37
CA SER A 453 11.85 -0.12 -1.27
C SER A 453 13.06 -0.74 -0.59
N HIS A 454 13.19 -0.44 0.70
CA HIS A 454 14.22 -0.97 1.57
C HIS A 454 14.05 -2.48 1.83
N LEU A 455 12.81 -2.99 1.74
CA LEU A 455 12.50 -4.41 1.79
C LEU A 455 13.07 -5.14 0.56
N ALA A 456 12.88 -4.58 -0.63
CA ALA A 456 13.41 -5.15 -1.87
C ALA A 456 14.96 -5.14 -1.88
N GLU A 457 15.57 -4.09 -1.35
CA GLU A 457 17.03 -3.99 -1.17
C GLU A 457 17.58 -4.98 -0.13
N ALA A 458 16.87 -5.23 0.97
CA ALA A 458 17.27 -6.22 1.96
C ALA A 458 17.22 -7.67 1.41
N LEU A 459 16.28 -7.97 0.53
CA LEU A 459 16.17 -9.26 -0.15
C LEU A 459 17.29 -9.45 -1.21
N ILE A 460 17.62 -8.40 -1.95
CA ILE A 460 18.77 -8.40 -2.87
C ILE A 460 20.08 -8.65 -2.10
N ALA A 461 20.31 -7.92 -1.00
CA ALA A 461 21.49 -8.11 -0.16
C ALA A 461 21.58 -9.51 0.47
N ALA A 462 20.44 -10.18 0.72
CA ALA A 462 20.44 -11.57 1.17
C ALA A 462 20.94 -12.53 0.05
N ALA A 463 20.51 -12.34 -1.19
CA ALA A 463 21.00 -13.15 -2.32
C ALA A 463 22.50 -12.91 -2.60
N GLU A 464 22.94 -11.64 -2.54
CA GLU A 464 24.36 -11.26 -2.64
C GLU A 464 25.22 -11.88 -1.50
N ASN A 465 24.65 -12.03 -0.30
CA ASN A 465 25.24 -12.76 0.84
C ASN A 465 25.09 -14.30 0.73
N GLY A 466 24.67 -14.84 -0.43
CA GLY A 466 24.62 -16.28 -0.70
C GLY A 466 23.43 -17.03 -0.11
N LYS A 467 22.33 -16.34 0.25
CA LYS A 467 21.09 -16.95 0.74
C LYS A 467 20.20 -17.37 -0.43
N GLU A 468 19.47 -18.48 -0.31
CA GLU A 468 18.46 -18.87 -1.31
C GLU A 468 17.22 -17.97 -1.20
N VAL A 469 17.20 -16.86 -1.96
CA VAL A 469 16.07 -15.93 -2.00
C VAL A 469 15.10 -16.32 -3.11
N THR A 470 13.87 -16.68 -2.75
CA THR A 470 12.76 -16.90 -3.70
C THR A 470 11.70 -15.80 -3.56
N ALA A 471 11.40 -15.10 -4.64
CA ALA A 471 10.43 -14.01 -4.66
C ALA A 471 9.35 -14.25 -5.72
N LEU A 472 8.09 -14.34 -5.27
CA LEU A 472 6.93 -14.52 -6.15
C LEU A 472 6.33 -13.16 -6.50
N PHE A 473 6.47 -12.72 -7.74
CA PHE A 473 5.97 -11.44 -8.25
C PHE A 473 4.61 -11.60 -8.95
N GLU A 474 3.63 -10.77 -8.57
CA GLU A 474 2.35 -10.66 -9.29
C GLU A 474 2.43 -9.52 -10.32
N LEU A 475 2.76 -9.85 -11.58
CA LEU A 475 2.83 -8.86 -12.67
C LEU A 475 1.45 -8.39 -13.15
N ARG A 476 0.35 -9.04 -12.74
CA ARG A 476 -1.04 -8.66 -13.07
C ARG A 476 -1.63 -7.71 -12.01
N ALA A 477 -0.80 -7.11 -11.15
CA ALA A 477 -1.18 -6.13 -10.13
C ALA A 477 -1.45 -4.76 -10.76
N ARG A 478 -2.74 -4.38 -10.84
CA ARG A 478 -3.19 -3.19 -11.59
C ARG A 478 -2.53 -1.89 -11.10
N PHE A 479 -2.02 -1.11 -12.06
CA PHE A 479 -1.36 0.20 -11.94
C PHE A 479 0.06 0.19 -11.38
N ASP A 480 0.58 -0.97 -10.96
CA ASP A 480 1.96 -1.14 -10.48
C ASP A 480 2.79 -2.05 -11.41
N GLU A 481 2.21 -2.52 -12.52
CA GLU A 481 2.80 -3.53 -13.40
C GLU A 481 4.24 -3.16 -13.85
N SER A 482 4.47 -1.89 -14.19
CA SER A 482 5.79 -1.37 -14.58
C SER A 482 6.84 -1.44 -13.47
N ASN A 483 6.45 -1.12 -12.22
CA ASN A 483 7.36 -1.14 -11.07
C ASN A 483 7.72 -2.59 -10.69
N ASN A 484 6.73 -3.49 -10.70
CA ASN A 484 6.95 -4.91 -10.43
C ASN A 484 7.87 -5.54 -11.50
N ILE A 485 7.76 -5.13 -12.77
CA ILE A 485 8.66 -5.56 -13.86
C ILE A 485 10.11 -5.09 -13.67
N GLU A 486 10.32 -3.86 -13.21
CA GLU A 486 11.67 -3.32 -12.95
C GLU A 486 12.33 -4.05 -11.77
N TRP A 487 11.59 -4.24 -10.67
CA TRP A 487 12.08 -4.98 -9.51
C TRP A 487 12.37 -6.46 -9.82
N SER A 488 11.56 -7.13 -10.65
CA SER A 488 11.82 -8.54 -11.00
C SER A 488 13.15 -8.70 -11.77
N GLN A 489 13.48 -7.74 -12.65
CA GLN A 489 14.78 -7.72 -13.34
C GLN A 489 15.95 -7.49 -12.37
N ARG A 490 15.79 -6.64 -11.34
CA ARG A 490 16.82 -6.43 -10.31
C ARG A 490 17.02 -7.68 -9.42
N PHE A 491 15.96 -8.42 -9.12
CA PHE A 491 16.03 -9.67 -8.37
C PHE A 491 16.76 -10.77 -9.15
N GLU A 492 16.43 -10.97 -10.43
CA GLU A 492 17.14 -11.90 -11.31
C GLU A 492 18.64 -11.58 -11.42
N GLN A 493 18.99 -10.29 -11.53
CA GLN A 493 20.39 -9.82 -11.58
C GLN A 493 21.16 -10.06 -10.28
N ALA A 494 20.49 -10.08 -9.13
CA ALA A 494 21.06 -10.39 -7.81
C ALA A 494 21.18 -11.90 -7.53
N GLY A 495 20.70 -12.76 -8.43
CA GLY A 495 20.66 -14.22 -8.24
C GLY A 495 19.45 -14.74 -7.46
N CYS A 496 18.43 -13.91 -7.22
CA CYS A 496 17.18 -14.38 -6.62
C CYS A 496 16.42 -15.29 -7.60
N ASN A 497 15.80 -16.35 -7.09
CA ASN A 497 14.81 -17.14 -7.81
C ASN A 497 13.49 -16.36 -7.92
N VAL A 498 13.05 -16.04 -9.14
CA VAL A 498 11.86 -15.22 -9.38
C VAL A 498 10.73 -16.07 -9.99
N ILE A 499 9.57 -16.09 -9.31
CA ILE A 499 8.37 -16.83 -9.73
C ILE A 499 7.28 -15.85 -10.18
N TYR A 500 6.67 -16.08 -11.33
CA TYR A 500 5.75 -15.13 -11.97
C TYR A 500 4.27 -15.51 -11.83
N GLY A 501 3.76 -15.44 -10.58
CA GLY A 501 2.35 -15.68 -10.28
C GLY A 501 1.93 -17.13 -10.48
N PHE A 502 0.73 -17.33 -11.03
CA PHE A 502 0.10 -18.61 -11.36
C PHE A 502 -0.73 -18.37 -12.64
N ARG A 503 -0.83 -19.33 -13.57
CA ARG A 503 -1.51 -19.12 -14.86
C ARG A 503 -2.97 -18.67 -14.70
N ASP A 504 -3.76 -19.38 -13.88
CA ASP A 504 -5.22 -19.17 -13.75
C ASP A 504 -5.64 -18.38 -12.50
N PHE A 505 -4.75 -18.20 -11.52
CA PHE A 505 -5.03 -17.52 -10.25
C PHE A 505 -4.13 -16.30 -10.06
N LYS A 506 -4.68 -15.22 -9.47
CA LYS A 506 -3.83 -14.10 -9.02
C LYS A 506 -3.34 -14.34 -7.60
N VAL A 507 -2.03 -14.21 -7.37
CA VAL A 507 -1.44 -14.43 -6.04
C VAL A 507 -1.51 -13.12 -5.25
N HIS A 508 -2.26 -13.14 -4.15
CA HIS A 508 -2.54 -11.97 -3.30
C HIS A 508 -2.39 -12.27 -1.80
N SER A 509 -1.96 -13.48 -1.43
CA SER A 509 -1.38 -13.77 -0.13
C SER A 509 -0.15 -12.89 0.16
N LYS A 510 0.10 -12.60 1.44
CA LYS A 510 1.31 -11.89 1.90
C LYS A 510 1.95 -12.73 2.98
N ILE A 511 2.92 -13.51 2.55
CA ILE A 511 3.65 -14.46 3.37
C ILE A 511 5.15 -14.29 3.10
N CYS A 512 5.92 -14.33 4.18
CA CYS A 512 7.37 -14.42 4.15
C CYS A 512 7.80 -15.57 5.07
N CYS A 513 8.66 -16.45 4.60
CA CYS A 513 9.24 -17.54 5.38
C CYS A 513 10.77 -17.44 5.33
N ILE A 514 11.41 -17.40 6.48
CA ILE A 514 12.87 -17.38 6.63
C ILE A 514 13.26 -18.72 7.27
N THR A 515 14.04 -19.55 6.58
CA THR A 515 14.54 -20.83 7.12
C THR A 515 15.96 -20.65 7.63
N ARG A 516 16.23 -21.06 8.87
CA ARG A 516 17.58 -21.07 9.48
C ARG A 516 17.96 -22.42 10.07
N GLN A 517 19.26 -22.73 10.04
CA GLN A 517 19.84 -23.86 10.76
C GLN A 517 20.09 -23.48 12.22
N THR A 518 19.56 -24.26 13.15
CA THR A 518 19.84 -24.19 14.58
C THR A 518 20.47 -25.49 15.07
N ASP A 519 20.97 -25.52 16.30
CA ASP A 519 21.47 -26.73 16.95
C ASP A 519 20.41 -27.83 17.10
N GLN A 520 19.12 -27.47 17.07
CA GLN A 520 17.98 -28.39 17.16
C GLN A 520 17.41 -28.80 15.79
N GLY A 521 17.95 -28.26 14.68
CA GLY A 521 17.47 -28.51 13.32
C GLY A 521 17.05 -27.24 12.57
N LEU A 522 16.24 -27.40 11.52
CA LEU A 522 15.71 -26.28 10.75
C LEU A 522 14.58 -25.57 11.50
N GLN A 523 14.75 -24.29 11.80
CA GLN A 523 13.70 -23.42 12.31
C GLN A 523 13.18 -22.50 11.20
N HIS A 524 11.88 -22.25 11.20
CA HIS A 524 11.21 -21.31 10.31
C HIS A 524 10.77 -20.08 11.11
N ILE A 525 10.96 -18.88 10.52
CA ILE A 525 10.31 -17.66 10.96
C ILE A 525 9.28 -17.31 9.89
N THR A 526 8.00 -17.43 10.21
CA THR A 526 6.89 -17.20 9.28
C THR A 526 6.19 -15.89 9.63
N GLN A 527 6.13 -14.97 8.67
CA GLN A 527 5.37 -13.72 8.74
C GLN A 527 4.16 -13.80 7.80
N LEU A 528 3.00 -13.36 8.27
CA LEU A 528 1.72 -13.37 7.56
C LEU A 528 1.05 -11.99 7.67
N GLY A 529 0.61 -11.41 6.56
CA GLY A 529 0.08 -10.05 6.50
C GLY A 529 -1.31 -9.92 5.88
N THR A 530 -2.18 -9.09 6.48
CA THR A 530 -3.44 -8.67 5.83
C THR A 530 -3.18 -7.69 4.66
N GLY A 531 -2.10 -6.91 4.80
CA GLY A 531 -1.65 -5.85 3.89
C GLY A 531 -0.48 -6.22 3.00
N ASN A 532 -0.14 -5.34 2.04
CA ASN A 532 1.01 -5.53 1.14
C ASN A 532 2.31 -4.96 1.72
N TYR A 533 3.44 -5.42 1.19
CA TYR A 533 4.78 -5.00 1.61
C TYR A 533 5.23 -3.64 1.03
N ASN A 534 4.31 -2.70 0.83
CA ASN A 534 4.61 -1.38 0.26
C ASN A 534 4.66 -0.31 1.36
N GLU A 535 5.89 0.15 1.64
CA GLU A 535 6.26 1.13 2.68
C GLU A 535 5.56 2.50 2.56
N LYS A 536 4.96 2.82 1.40
CA LYS A 536 4.16 4.03 1.19
C LYS A 536 2.69 3.80 1.61
N THR A 537 2.08 2.69 1.21
CA THR A 537 0.69 2.36 1.60
C THR A 537 0.59 1.93 3.06
N ALA A 538 1.62 1.30 3.63
CA ALA A 538 1.72 0.96 5.04
C ALA A 538 1.70 2.18 6.01
N LYS A 539 1.70 3.42 5.49
CA LYS A 539 1.54 4.66 6.27
C LYS A 539 0.11 5.23 6.25
N LEU A 540 -0.80 4.57 5.52
CA LEU A 540 -2.21 4.99 5.34
C LEU A 540 -3.20 3.84 5.58
N TYR A 541 -2.82 2.59 5.31
CA TYR A 541 -3.68 1.42 5.36
C TYR A 541 -3.62 0.78 6.75
N THR A 542 -4.78 0.49 7.36
CA THR A 542 -4.82 -0.24 8.64
C THR A 542 -4.63 -1.74 8.38
N ASP A 543 -3.48 -2.29 8.75
CA ASP A 543 -3.10 -3.67 8.42
C ASP A 543 -2.36 -4.34 9.56
N LEU A 544 -2.58 -5.65 9.69
CA LEU A 544 -1.96 -6.49 10.72
C LEU A 544 -0.90 -7.39 10.08
N SER A 545 0.24 -7.52 10.77
CA SER A 545 1.37 -8.35 10.38
C SER A 545 1.78 -9.23 11.56
N PHE A 546 1.43 -10.51 11.47
CA PHE A 546 1.73 -11.54 12.45
C PHE A 546 3.06 -12.23 12.12
N ILE A 547 3.90 -12.50 13.12
CA ILE A 547 5.19 -13.19 13.00
C ILE A 547 5.26 -14.27 14.08
N THR A 548 5.61 -15.49 13.69
CA THR A 548 5.75 -16.65 14.58
C THR A 548 6.93 -17.53 14.18
N THR A 549 7.40 -18.37 15.12
CA THR A 549 8.35 -19.47 14.86
C THR A 549 7.75 -20.85 15.15
N ASP A 550 6.41 -20.96 15.21
CA ASP A 550 5.72 -22.25 15.31
C ASP A 550 6.04 -23.15 14.09
N GLU A 551 6.30 -24.43 14.37
CA GLU A 551 6.71 -25.40 13.34
C GLU A 551 5.58 -25.72 12.34
N THR A 552 4.33 -25.67 12.77
CA THR A 552 3.14 -25.94 11.92
C THR A 552 2.99 -24.84 10.88
N PHE A 553 3.07 -23.58 11.32
CA PHE A 553 3.16 -22.42 10.45
C PHE A 553 4.41 -22.44 9.54
N GLY A 554 5.53 -23.00 10.02
CA GLY A 554 6.74 -23.22 9.22
C GLY A 554 6.57 -24.26 8.10
N ARG A 555 5.91 -25.39 8.40
CA ARG A 555 5.57 -26.43 7.43
C ARG A 555 4.63 -25.90 6.36
N ASP A 556 3.51 -25.30 6.76
CA ASP A 556 2.51 -24.77 5.84
C ASP A 556 3.09 -23.66 4.94
N ALA A 557 3.96 -22.79 5.47
CA ALA A 557 4.62 -21.77 4.67
C ALA A 557 5.58 -22.37 3.63
N THR A 558 6.32 -23.41 3.99
CA THR A 558 7.23 -24.13 3.08
C THR A 558 6.45 -24.87 2.00
N GLU A 559 5.38 -25.56 2.38
CA GLU A 559 4.45 -26.25 1.48
C GLU A 559 3.73 -25.26 0.54
N PHE A 560 3.37 -24.07 1.03
CA PHE A 560 2.78 -23.01 0.23
C PHE A 560 3.72 -22.58 -0.91
N PHE A 561 4.98 -22.25 -0.60
CA PHE A 561 5.95 -21.88 -1.63
C PHE A 561 6.30 -23.05 -2.57
N ARG A 562 6.32 -24.29 -2.08
CA ARG A 562 6.48 -25.49 -2.92
C ARG A 562 5.33 -25.64 -3.92
N ASN A 563 4.08 -25.46 -3.48
CA ASN A 563 2.91 -25.53 -4.34
C ASN A 563 2.84 -24.38 -5.35
N MET A 564 3.20 -23.16 -4.96
CA MET A 564 3.31 -22.04 -5.90
C MET A 564 4.37 -22.26 -6.98
N GLY A 565 5.54 -22.80 -6.61
CA GLY A 565 6.61 -23.15 -7.57
C GLY A 565 6.30 -24.33 -8.50
N LEU A 566 5.17 -25.01 -8.30
CA LEU A 566 4.70 -26.14 -9.12
C LEU A 566 3.36 -25.85 -9.82
N GLU A 567 2.86 -24.60 -9.75
CA GLU A 567 1.51 -24.21 -10.18
C GLU A 567 0.41 -25.18 -9.68
N ASN A 568 0.50 -25.56 -8.39
CA ASN A 568 -0.43 -26.46 -7.74
C ASN A 568 -1.35 -25.72 -6.73
N THR A 569 -2.65 -25.99 -6.77
CA THR A 569 -3.57 -25.64 -5.68
C THR A 569 -3.79 -26.84 -4.78
N SER A 570 -3.50 -26.70 -3.49
CA SER A 570 -3.67 -27.76 -2.49
C SER A 570 -4.60 -27.32 -1.35
N ASP A 571 -5.19 -28.31 -0.70
CA ASP A 571 -5.94 -28.26 0.55
C ASP A 571 -5.21 -28.96 1.72
N ASN A 572 -3.99 -29.46 1.47
CA ASN A 572 -3.14 -30.13 2.45
C ASN A 572 -2.28 -29.11 3.21
N TYR A 573 -2.90 -28.37 4.11
CA TYR A 573 -2.27 -27.45 5.06
C TYR A 573 -2.78 -27.75 6.47
N ASP A 574 -1.88 -27.77 7.46
CA ASP A 574 -2.15 -28.20 8.84
C ASP A 574 -2.94 -27.13 9.64
N ILE A 575 -2.64 -25.84 9.42
CA ILE A 575 -3.16 -24.72 10.23
C ILE A 575 -3.60 -23.50 9.41
N MET A 576 -2.97 -23.23 8.26
CA MET A 576 -3.38 -22.18 7.35
C MET A 576 -4.54 -22.63 6.45
N TRP A 577 -5.42 -21.70 6.10
CA TRP A 577 -6.45 -21.89 5.09
C TRP A 577 -6.04 -21.14 3.82
N VAL A 578 -5.86 -21.86 2.73
CA VAL A 578 -5.41 -21.32 1.44
C VAL A 578 -6.56 -21.31 0.42
N ALA A 579 -6.74 -20.19 -0.28
CA ALA A 579 -7.68 -20.11 -1.40
C ALA A 579 -7.05 -20.71 -2.69
N PRO A 580 -7.84 -21.36 -3.56
CA PRO A 580 -9.29 -21.38 -3.55
C PRO A 580 -9.96 -22.50 -2.73
N LEU A 581 -9.19 -23.47 -2.22
CA LEU A 581 -9.76 -24.74 -1.77
C LEU A 581 -10.28 -24.75 -0.31
N GLN A 582 -9.64 -24.02 0.61
CA GLN A 582 -9.98 -24.11 2.05
C GLN A 582 -10.79 -22.92 2.60
N ILE A 583 -10.41 -21.66 2.29
CA ILE A 583 -10.97 -20.49 3.02
C ILE A 583 -12.50 -20.43 2.98
N LYS A 584 -13.11 -20.64 1.80
CA LYS A 584 -14.57 -20.56 1.63
C LYS A 584 -15.32 -21.72 2.32
N PRO A 585 -14.96 -23.00 2.11
CA PRO A 585 -15.51 -24.11 2.91
C PRO A 585 -15.36 -23.93 4.42
N MET A 586 -14.21 -23.47 4.90
CA MET A 586 -13.96 -23.30 6.34
C MET A 586 -14.75 -22.13 6.96
N ILE A 587 -15.00 -21.05 6.21
CA ILE A 587 -15.93 -19.99 6.63
C ILE A 587 -17.36 -20.53 6.74
N LEU A 588 -17.83 -21.30 5.74
CA LEU A 588 -19.17 -21.89 5.75
C LEU A 588 -19.35 -22.85 6.93
N ALA A 589 -18.41 -23.76 7.14
CA ALA A 589 -18.40 -24.69 8.28
C ALA A 589 -18.31 -23.95 9.64
N GLY A 590 -17.57 -22.84 9.70
CA GLY A 590 -17.52 -21.97 10.88
C GLY A 590 -18.86 -21.31 11.21
N ILE A 591 -19.65 -20.96 10.18
CA ILE A 591 -21.02 -20.44 10.31
C ILE A 591 -21.98 -21.56 10.75
N ASP A 592 -21.95 -22.74 10.10
CA ASP A 592 -22.72 -23.93 10.51
C ASP A 592 -22.50 -24.26 12.00
N ALA A 593 -21.26 -24.20 12.47
CA ALA A 593 -20.93 -24.42 13.88
C ALA A 593 -21.57 -23.38 14.83
N GLN A 594 -21.87 -22.15 14.39
CA GLN A 594 -22.63 -21.20 15.21
C GLN A 594 -24.14 -21.42 15.12
N ILE A 595 -24.65 -21.88 13.97
CA ILE A 595 -26.06 -22.26 13.77
C ILE A 595 -26.43 -23.42 14.70
N GLU A 596 -25.65 -24.49 14.73
CA GLU A 596 -25.93 -25.65 15.61
C GLU A 596 -25.82 -25.28 17.09
N ARG A 597 -24.84 -24.44 17.46
CA ARG A 597 -24.72 -23.93 18.84
C ARG A 597 -25.92 -23.07 19.24
N LYS A 598 -26.43 -22.23 18.34
CA LYS A 598 -27.66 -21.45 18.56
C LYS A 598 -28.90 -22.36 18.73
N LYS A 599 -29.03 -23.41 17.91
CA LYS A 599 -30.10 -24.43 18.05
C LYS A 599 -30.01 -25.20 19.37
N ALA A 600 -28.79 -25.43 19.87
CA ALA A 600 -28.52 -26.04 21.18
C ALA A 600 -28.72 -25.08 22.37
N GLY A 601 -28.98 -23.79 22.13
CA GLY A 601 -29.11 -22.77 23.18
C GLY A 601 -27.78 -22.26 23.76
N GLU A 602 -26.65 -22.55 23.10
CA GLU A 602 -25.33 -22.11 23.53
C GLU A 602 -25.01 -20.65 23.12
N PRO A 603 -24.09 -19.96 23.83
CA PRO A 603 -23.53 -18.68 23.41
C PRO A 603 -22.82 -18.77 22.05
N CYS A 604 -23.41 -18.18 21.02
CA CYS A 604 -22.96 -18.15 19.63
C CYS A 604 -22.76 -16.71 19.13
N GLY A 605 -21.99 -16.52 18.06
CA GLY A 605 -21.85 -15.21 17.40
C GLY A 605 -20.94 -15.26 16.19
N LEU A 606 -21.10 -14.30 15.27
CA LEU A 606 -20.28 -14.17 14.08
C LEU A 606 -19.78 -12.74 13.92
N PHE A 607 -18.49 -12.59 13.60
CA PHE A 607 -17.86 -11.31 13.35
C PHE A 607 -17.01 -11.38 12.07
N PHE A 608 -17.16 -10.41 11.17
CA PHE A 608 -16.32 -10.31 9.98
C PHE A 608 -15.93 -8.86 9.69
N LYS A 609 -14.64 -8.52 9.87
CA LYS A 609 -14.04 -7.31 9.31
C LYS A 609 -13.50 -7.63 7.92
N THR A 610 -13.88 -6.85 6.91
CA THR A 610 -13.47 -7.02 5.51
C THR A 610 -13.54 -5.70 4.75
N ASN A 611 -12.84 -5.56 3.63
CA ASN A 611 -13.02 -4.38 2.77
C ASN A 611 -14.34 -4.45 2.01
N SER A 612 -14.81 -5.66 1.69
CA SER A 612 -16.05 -5.91 0.94
C SER A 612 -16.63 -7.28 1.25
N ILE A 613 -17.95 -7.42 1.09
CA ILE A 613 -18.67 -8.71 1.05
C ILE A 613 -19.53 -8.77 -0.23
N THR A 614 -19.23 -9.73 -1.10
CA THR A 614 -19.94 -9.94 -2.38
C THR A 614 -20.08 -11.42 -2.79
N ASP A 615 -19.57 -12.37 -2.01
CA ASP A 615 -19.74 -13.80 -2.33
C ASP A 615 -21.14 -14.29 -1.95
N LYS A 616 -21.87 -14.83 -2.92
CA LYS A 616 -23.28 -15.18 -2.74
C LYS A 616 -23.46 -16.31 -1.72
N ASN A 617 -22.67 -17.37 -1.80
CA ASN A 617 -22.75 -18.52 -0.89
C ASN A 617 -22.50 -18.11 0.57
N VAL A 618 -21.51 -17.23 0.81
CA VAL A 618 -21.22 -16.71 2.17
C VAL A 618 -22.36 -15.81 2.66
N ILE A 619 -22.95 -14.97 1.80
CA ILE A 619 -24.10 -14.14 2.16
C ILE A 619 -25.33 -14.99 2.48
N GLU A 620 -25.67 -15.99 1.65
CA GLU A 620 -26.78 -16.91 1.88
C GLU A 620 -26.61 -17.68 3.20
N LYS A 621 -25.38 -18.08 3.54
CA LYS A 621 -25.08 -18.73 4.83
C LYS A 621 -25.17 -17.77 6.03
N ILE A 622 -24.86 -16.49 5.85
CA ILE A 622 -25.09 -15.45 6.87
C ILE A 622 -26.59 -15.18 7.07
N VAL A 623 -27.40 -15.24 6.01
CA VAL A 623 -28.87 -15.16 6.10
C VAL A 623 -29.44 -16.36 6.85
N GLU A 624 -28.98 -17.59 6.54
CA GLU A 624 -29.37 -18.80 7.30
C GLU A 624 -29.00 -18.69 8.79
N ALA A 625 -27.82 -18.14 9.10
CA ALA A 625 -27.39 -17.89 10.47
C ALA A 625 -28.28 -16.86 11.20
N SER A 626 -28.64 -15.78 10.52
CA SER A 626 -29.57 -14.77 11.02
C SER A 626 -30.97 -15.35 11.25
N GLN A 627 -31.48 -16.18 10.34
CA GLN A 627 -32.76 -16.90 10.48
C GLN A 627 -32.76 -17.91 11.64
N ALA A 628 -31.61 -18.48 12.00
CA ALA A 628 -31.44 -19.27 13.22
C ALA A 628 -31.36 -18.41 14.50
N GLY A 629 -31.22 -17.09 14.37
CA GLY A 629 -31.04 -16.14 15.47
C GLY A 629 -29.59 -15.97 15.94
N VAL A 630 -28.60 -16.30 15.11
CA VAL A 630 -27.18 -16.01 15.36
C VAL A 630 -26.93 -14.53 15.08
N ASN A 631 -26.47 -13.78 16.07
CA ASN A 631 -26.07 -12.38 15.87
C ASN A 631 -24.79 -12.30 15.01
N VAL A 632 -24.83 -11.53 13.94
CA VAL A 632 -23.74 -11.34 12.98
C VAL A 632 -23.37 -9.85 12.91
N THR A 633 -22.10 -9.52 13.14
CA THR A 633 -21.58 -8.15 12.89
C THR A 633 -20.59 -8.16 11.73
N LEU A 634 -20.90 -7.37 10.70
CA LEU A 634 -20.11 -7.21 9.48
C LEU A 634 -19.50 -5.80 9.47
N PHE A 635 -18.20 -5.69 9.75
CA PHE A 635 -17.46 -4.43 9.65
C PHE A 635 -16.89 -4.31 8.23
N VAL A 636 -17.66 -3.67 7.35
CA VAL A 636 -17.44 -3.61 5.90
C VAL A 636 -17.26 -2.15 5.45
N ARG A 637 -16.01 -1.72 5.27
CA ARG A 637 -15.74 -0.32 4.91
C ARG A 637 -16.13 0.05 3.48
N GLY A 638 -16.04 -0.89 2.54
CA GLY A 638 -16.32 -0.73 1.12
C GLY A 638 -17.70 -1.25 0.71
N ILE A 639 -17.71 -2.29 -0.13
CA ILE A 639 -18.91 -2.82 -0.78
C ILE A 639 -19.60 -3.84 0.13
N SER A 640 -20.89 -3.62 0.45
CA SER A 640 -21.76 -4.67 0.96
C SER A 640 -22.80 -5.06 -0.08
N CYS A 641 -22.79 -6.32 -0.52
CA CYS A 641 -23.91 -6.88 -1.29
C CYS A 641 -25.03 -7.45 -0.41
N ILE A 642 -24.88 -7.49 0.91
CA ILE A 642 -25.96 -7.89 1.85
C ILE A 642 -26.65 -6.63 2.42
N VAL A 643 -27.98 -6.70 2.58
CA VAL A 643 -28.81 -5.69 3.25
C VAL A 643 -29.16 -6.21 4.66
N PRO A 644 -28.82 -5.47 5.74
CA PRO A 644 -29.12 -5.86 7.12
C PRO A 644 -30.56 -5.53 7.53
N GLY A 645 -31.04 -6.14 8.62
CA GLY A 645 -32.26 -5.73 9.31
C GLY A 645 -33.59 -6.00 8.59
N LEU A 646 -33.64 -6.88 7.59
CA LEU A 646 -34.88 -7.28 6.91
C LEU A 646 -35.57 -8.43 7.65
N GLU A 647 -36.88 -8.28 7.93
CA GLU A 647 -37.71 -9.27 8.65
C GLU A 647 -37.65 -10.66 8.01
N GLY A 648 -37.42 -11.71 8.80
CA GLY A 648 -37.34 -13.09 8.32
C GLY A 648 -36.10 -13.43 7.49
N TYR A 649 -35.14 -12.51 7.30
CA TYR A 649 -33.88 -12.75 6.58
C TYR A 649 -32.65 -12.26 7.35
N THR A 650 -32.54 -10.96 7.61
CA THR A 650 -31.29 -10.32 8.10
C THR A 650 -31.46 -9.52 9.40
N GLU A 651 -32.55 -9.75 10.14
CA GLU A 651 -32.85 -9.18 11.47
C GLU A 651 -31.67 -9.23 12.45
N HIS A 652 -30.89 -10.32 12.43
CA HIS A 652 -29.75 -10.52 13.32
C HIS A 652 -28.40 -10.12 12.70
N VAL A 653 -28.41 -9.48 11.52
CA VAL A 653 -27.21 -8.98 10.83
C VAL A 653 -27.08 -7.47 11.01
N ARG A 654 -25.96 -7.04 11.59
CA ARG A 654 -25.52 -5.64 11.68
C ARG A 654 -24.38 -5.37 10.70
N VAL A 655 -24.49 -4.34 9.86
CA VAL A 655 -23.42 -3.93 8.92
C VAL A 655 -22.93 -2.52 9.27
N VAL A 656 -21.68 -2.42 9.72
CA VAL A 656 -21.04 -1.14 10.10
C VAL A 656 -19.83 -0.83 9.23
N SER A 657 -19.47 0.44 9.13
CA SER A 657 -18.35 0.96 8.34
C SER A 657 -17.67 2.13 9.04
N ILE A 658 -16.37 2.28 8.82
CA ILE A 658 -15.61 3.49 9.12
C ILE A 658 -14.93 3.92 7.83
N VAL A 659 -15.05 5.22 7.52
CA VAL A 659 -14.28 5.93 6.50
C VAL A 659 -13.76 7.19 7.19
N GLY A 660 -12.46 7.23 7.47
CA GLY A 660 -11.80 8.30 8.19
C GLY A 660 -10.43 8.63 7.60
N ARG A 661 -9.54 9.19 8.41
CA ARG A 661 -8.17 9.59 8.01
C ARG A 661 -7.35 8.44 7.42
N LEU A 662 -7.52 7.23 7.95
CA LEU A 662 -6.82 6.01 7.55
C LEU A 662 -7.75 5.06 6.79
N LEU A 663 -7.18 4.32 5.86
CA LEU A 663 -7.91 3.39 5.00
C LEU A 663 -8.02 2.04 5.69
N GLU A 664 -9.23 1.70 6.16
CA GLU A 664 -9.49 0.43 6.83
C GLU A 664 -9.24 -0.77 5.89
N HIS A 665 -8.22 -1.59 6.16
CA HIS A 665 -7.79 -2.63 5.20
C HIS A 665 -7.66 -4.05 5.77
N SER A 666 -7.41 -4.22 7.06
CA SER A 666 -7.26 -5.53 7.69
C SER A 666 -8.55 -6.37 7.58
N ARG A 667 -8.39 -7.68 7.37
CA ARG A 667 -9.49 -8.65 7.37
C ARG A 667 -9.36 -9.59 8.56
N ILE A 668 -10.47 -9.75 9.28
CA ILE A 668 -10.53 -10.50 10.54
C ILE A 668 -11.84 -11.28 10.55
N TYR A 669 -11.77 -12.59 10.75
CA TYR A 669 -12.94 -13.47 10.87
C TYR A 669 -13.05 -13.98 12.32
N GLY A 670 -14.25 -13.99 12.88
CA GLY A 670 -14.52 -14.31 14.27
C GLY A 670 -15.72 -15.23 14.42
N PHE A 671 -15.50 -16.38 15.08
CA PHE A 671 -16.53 -17.40 15.29
C PHE A 671 -16.70 -17.68 16.79
N GLY A 672 -17.89 -17.40 17.33
CA GLY A 672 -18.20 -17.49 18.76
C GLY A 672 -18.47 -16.12 19.41
N PRO A 673 -18.88 -16.10 20.70
CA PRO A 673 -19.06 -14.88 21.47
C PRO A 673 -17.70 -14.26 21.83
N ARG A 674 -17.66 -12.93 22.08
CA ARG A 674 -16.46 -12.13 22.38
C ARG A 674 -15.44 -12.80 23.31
N ASP A 675 -15.92 -13.41 24.40
CA ASP A 675 -15.07 -13.97 25.46
C ASP A 675 -14.28 -15.22 25.03
N ASN A 676 -14.78 -15.95 24.03
CA ASN A 676 -14.19 -17.20 23.51
C ASN A 676 -14.30 -17.28 21.98
N MET A 677 -14.10 -16.13 21.32
CA MET A 677 -14.17 -16.02 19.86
C MET A 677 -12.93 -16.63 19.23
N LYS A 678 -13.10 -17.58 18.31
CA LYS A 678 -12.00 -18.06 17.45
C LYS A 678 -11.72 -16.99 16.39
N VAL A 679 -10.59 -16.31 16.53
CA VAL A 679 -10.16 -15.21 15.65
C VAL A 679 -9.20 -15.73 14.59
N TYR A 680 -9.42 -15.30 13.34
CA TYR A 680 -8.55 -15.53 12.20
C TYR A 680 -8.20 -14.21 11.53
N LEU A 681 -6.95 -14.06 11.07
CA LEU A 681 -6.52 -12.98 10.19
C LEU A 681 -6.50 -13.46 8.73
N SER A 682 -6.61 -12.56 7.76
CA SER A 682 -6.75 -12.92 6.34
C SER A 682 -6.22 -11.88 5.35
N SER A 683 -5.70 -12.34 4.21
CA SER A 683 -5.43 -11.51 3.02
C SER A 683 -6.64 -11.33 2.09
N ALA A 684 -7.66 -12.18 2.25
CA ALA A 684 -8.88 -12.21 1.45
C ALA A 684 -10.01 -11.33 2.01
N ASP A 685 -10.71 -10.64 1.11
CA ASP A 685 -12.05 -10.09 1.36
C ASP A 685 -13.12 -11.15 1.04
N LEU A 686 -14.33 -11.02 1.61
CA LEU A 686 -15.46 -11.94 1.41
C LEU A 686 -16.12 -11.82 0.02
N MET A 687 -15.32 -11.96 -1.05
CA MET A 687 -15.73 -11.83 -2.45
C MET A 687 -15.35 -13.06 -3.28
N THR A 688 -16.23 -13.47 -4.20
CA THR A 688 -16.04 -14.61 -5.10
C THR A 688 -14.70 -14.61 -5.84
N ARG A 689 -14.17 -13.44 -6.24
CA ARG A 689 -12.84 -13.36 -6.88
C ARG A 689 -11.68 -13.71 -5.93
N ASN A 690 -11.82 -13.43 -4.64
CA ASN A 690 -10.80 -13.69 -3.63
C ASN A 690 -10.88 -15.14 -3.14
N MET A 691 -12.08 -15.70 -3.09
CA MET A 691 -12.31 -17.10 -2.71
C MET A 691 -12.07 -18.09 -3.85
N ASP A 692 -12.46 -17.76 -5.09
CA ASP A 692 -12.56 -18.75 -6.19
C ASP A 692 -11.60 -18.46 -7.36
N LYS A 693 -10.88 -17.32 -7.34
CA LYS A 693 -10.00 -16.84 -8.44
C LYS A 693 -8.68 -16.20 -7.98
N ARG A 694 -8.26 -16.46 -6.75
CA ARG A 694 -6.98 -16.00 -6.20
C ARG A 694 -6.36 -17.05 -5.30
N ILE A 695 -5.04 -16.94 -5.16
CA ILE A 695 -4.33 -17.52 -4.02
C ILE A 695 -4.27 -16.45 -2.94
N GLU A 696 -4.97 -16.72 -1.84
CA GLU A 696 -5.08 -15.90 -0.62
C GLU A 696 -4.83 -16.82 0.57
N ILE A 697 -4.55 -16.25 1.74
CA ILE A 697 -4.33 -16.99 2.98
C ILE A 697 -5.18 -16.42 4.13
N ALA A 698 -5.66 -17.29 5.00
CA ALA A 698 -6.22 -16.96 6.30
C ALA A 698 -5.65 -17.90 7.36
N TRP A 699 -5.49 -17.44 8.60
CA TRP A 699 -4.85 -18.21 9.66
C TRP A 699 -5.41 -17.87 11.04
N PRO A 700 -5.49 -18.84 11.98
CA PRO A 700 -5.95 -18.61 13.33
C PRO A 700 -4.93 -17.78 14.14
N VAL A 701 -5.42 -17.06 15.14
CA VAL A 701 -4.59 -16.48 16.21
C VAL A 701 -4.81 -17.34 17.46
N LEU A 702 -3.80 -18.16 17.78
CA LEU A 702 -3.87 -19.13 18.88
C LEU A 702 -3.51 -18.51 20.23
N ASP A 703 -2.51 -17.63 20.26
CA ASP A 703 -2.10 -16.94 21.48
C ASP A 703 -3.23 -16.06 22.06
N SER A 704 -3.39 -16.10 23.39
CA SER A 704 -4.46 -15.41 24.09
C SER A 704 -4.23 -13.90 24.24
N GLU A 705 -2.99 -13.43 24.33
CA GLU A 705 -2.69 -12.00 24.44
C GLU A 705 -2.86 -11.30 23.08
N LEU A 706 -2.38 -11.92 22.01
CA LEU A 706 -2.58 -11.44 20.64
C LEU A 706 -4.06 -11.48 20.23
N ARG A 707 -4.80 -12.53 20.62
CA ARG A 707 -6.25 -12.60 20.41
C ARG A 707 -6.95 -11.43 21.12
N GLU A 708 -6.62 -11.18 22.39
CA GLU A 708 -7.24 -10.08 23.15
C GLU A 708 -6.81 -8.69 22.63
N GLN A 709 -5.57 -8.52 22.15
CA GLN A 709 -5.15 -7.30 21.45
C GLN A 709 -5.98 -7.04 20.19
N ILE A 710 -6.30 -8.08 19.40
CA ILE A 710 -7.12 -7.94 18.19
C ILE A 710 -8.58 -7.64 18.56
N LEU A 711 -9.14 -8.34 19.55
CA LEU A 711 -10.52 -8.12 19.99
C LEU A 711 -10.68 -6.72 20.61
N GLY A 712 -9.74 -6.25 21.42
CA GLY A 712 -9.73 -4.88 21.94
C GLY A 712 -9.59 -3.81 20.84
N TYR A 713 -8.84 -4.08 19.76
CA TYR A 713 -8.83 -3.22 18.56
C TYR A 713 -10.21 -3.18 17.89
N LEU A 714 -10.93 -4.31 17.83
CA LEU A 714 -12.29 -4.35 17.29
C LEU A 714 -13.28 -3.60 18.21
N ASP A 715 -13.24 -3.80 19.53
CA ASP A 715 -14.13 -3.13 20.48
C ASP A 715 -13.97 -1.59 20.45
N VAL A 716 -12.72 -1.11 20.35
CA VAL A 716 -12.41 0.32 20.19
C VAL A 716 -12.86 0.85 18.83
N SER A 717 -12.78 0.05 17.76
CA SER A 717 -13.31 0.43 16.45
C SER A 717 -14.85 0.46 16.43
N LEU A 718 -15.52 -0.41 17.19
CA LEU A 718 -16.98 -0.48 17.29
C LEU A 718 -17.58 0.56 18.25
N SER A 719 -16.75 1.17 19.11
CA SER A 719 -17.16 2.26 20.01
C SER A 719 -16.89 3.66 19.43
N ASP A 720 -16.33 3.75 18.21
CA ASP A 720 -16.21 4.98 17.41
C ASP A 720 -17.58 5.66 17.27
N THR A 721 -17.65 6.96 17.57
CA THR A 721 -18.88 7.76 17.50
C THR A 721 -18.83 8.86 16.43
N ALA A 722 -17.66 9.11 15.86
CA ALA A 722 -17.42 10.18 14.90
C ALA A 722 -17.59 9.71 13.45
N LYS A 723 -16.94 8.59 13.11
CA LYS A 723 -16.76 8.07 11.74
C LYS A 723 -17.49 6.74 11.51
N LEU A 724 -17.93 6.05 12.57
CA LEU A 724 -18.79 4.88 12.47
C LEU A 724 -20.13 5.22 11.81
N ARG A 725 -20.49 4.46 10.78
CA ARG A 725 -21.78 4.53 10.08
C ARG A 725 -22.36 3.13 9.92
N GLU A 726 -23.67 3.01 10.03
CA GLU A 726 -24.39 1.75 9.95
C GLU A 726 -25.28 1.74 8.70
N LEU A 727 -25.26 0.61 7.97
CA LEU A 727 -26.12 0.40 6.80
C LEU A 727 -27.52 0.05 7.29
N MET A 728 -28.52 0.73 6.75
CA MET A 728 -29.93 0.57 7.11
C MET A 728 -30.64 -0.37 6.12
N PRO A 729 -31.84 -0.90 6.47
CA PRO A 729 -32.61 -1.80 5.58
C PRO A 729 -33.04 -1.17 4.25
N ASP A 730 -33.10 0.17 4.16
CA ASP A 730 -33.39 0.91 2.93
C ASP A 730 -32.16 1.09 2.01
N GLY A 731 -30.99 0.60 2.42
CA GLY A 731 -29.73 0.73 1.69
C GLY A 731 -28.96 2.03 1.97
N SER A 732 -29.49 2.95 2.78
CA SER A 732 -28.80 4.16 3.22
C SER A 732 -27.79 3.87 4.34
N TYR A 733 -26.87 4.80 4.60
CA TYR A 733 -25.98 4.75 5.77
C TYR A 733 -26.30 5.90 6.73
N THR A 734 -26.41 5.61 8.03
CA THR A 734 -26.57 6.63 9.08
C THR A 734 -25.55 7.77 8.94
N PRO A 735 -25.88 9.03 9.26
CA PRO A 735 -24.96 10.15 9.05
C PRO A 735 -23.69 10.05 9.92
N LEU A 736 -22.68 10.85 9.58
CA LEU A 736 -21.51 11.04 10.46
C LEU A 736 -21.98 11.65 11.80
N GLY A 737 -21.34 11.24 12.90
CA GLY A 737 -21.79 11.61 14.24
C GLY A 737 -23.11 10.98 14.71
N ALA A 738 -23.73 10.05 13.97
CA ALA A 738 -25.01 9.43 14.36
C ALA A 738 -24.97 8.65 15.69
N PHE A 739 -23.77 8.31 16.19
CA PHE A 739 -23.55 7.62 17.46
C PHE A 739 -22.88 8.52 18.51
N ALA A 740 -22.79 9.83 18.25
CA ALA A 740 -22.25 10.83 19.18
C ALA A 740 -22.98 10.80 20.52
N LYS A 741 -22.28 11.23 21.57
CA LYS A 741 -22.80 11.25 22.94
C LYS A 741 -22.79 12.68 23.46
N GLU A 742 -23.82 13.02 24.22
CA GLU A 742 -23.81 14.23 25.04
C GLU A 742 -23.05 13.94 26.35
N ASP A 743 -22.30 14.92 26.85
CA ASP A 743 -21.68 14.85 28.18
C ASP A 743 -22.61 15.40 29.29
N ALA A 744 -22.04 15.67 30.47
CA ALA A 744 -22.81 16.14 31.62
C ALA A 744 -23.25 17.62 31.51
N ASP A 745 -22.60 18.41 30.66
CA ASP A 745 -22.91 19.82 30.40
C ASP A 745 -23.75 20.00 29.11
N GLY A 746 -23.87 18.94 28.32
CA GLY A 746 -24.70 18.86 27.11
C GLY A 746 -23.93 19.07 25.80
N GLU A 747 -22.60 19.05 25.83
CA GLU A 747 -21.77 19.18 24.62
C GLU A 747 -21.63 17.83 23.89
N THR A 748 -21.56 17.87 22.55
CA THR A 748 -21.48 16.68 21.71
C THR A 748 -20.06 16.13 21.65
N VAL A 749 -19.80 15.06 22.40
CA VAL A 749 -18.51 14.37 22.44
C VAL A 749 -18.39 13.33 21.31
N LEU A 750 -17.40 13.55 20.46
CA LEU A 750 -17.00 12.66 19.37
C LEU A 750 -15.75 11.86 19.74
N PHE A 751 -15.77 10.55 19.43
CA PHE A 751 -14.65 9.64 19.59
C PHE A 751 -14.28 9.02 18.24
N GLU A 752 -13.06 9.32 17.77
CA GLU A 752 -12.48 8.73 16.55
C GLU A 752 -11.42 7.68 16.93
N SER A 753 -11.72 6.43 16.59
CA SER A 753 -10.92 5.25 16.90
C SER A 753 -9.51 5.31 16.30
N GLN A 754 -9.38 5.81 15.06
CA GLN A 754 -8.10 5.91 14.36
C GLN A 754 -7.13 6.88 15.06
N GLU A 755 -7.63 8.03 15.52
CA GLU A 755 -6.85 9.01 16.28
C GLU A 755 -6.50 8.51 17.69
N PHE A 756 -7.39 7.73 18.33
CA PHE A 756 -7.06 7.00 19.56
C PHE A 756 -5.91 6.01 19.35
N PHE A 757 -5.91 5.22 18.27
CA PHE A 757 -4.83 4.26 17.99
C PHE A 757 -3.49 4.95 17.69
N ILE A 758 -3.49 6.08 16.97
CA ILE A 758 -2.29 6.92 16.76
C ILE A 758 -1.70 7.34 18.11
N LYS A 759 -2.53 7.86 19.03
CA LYS A 759 -2.10 8.27 20.38
C LYS A 759 -1.66 7.07 21.23
N ARG A 760 -2.37 5.94 21.19
CA ARG A 760 -2.02 4.74 21.98
C ARG A 760 -0.70 4.11 21.52
N ALA A 761 -0.35 4.17 20.24
CA ALA A 761 0.96 3.72 19.75
C ALA A 761 2.11 4.61 20.26
N GLN A 762 1.92 5.94 20.27
CA GLN A 762 2.89 6.88 20.86
C GLN A 762 3.09 6.63 22.36
N GLN A 763 1.99 6.45 23.09
CA GLN A 763 2.02 6.11 24.52
C GLN A 763 2.72 4.76 24.77
N ARG A 764 2.36 3.70 24.03
CA ARG A 764 2.99 2.37 24.14
C ARG A 764 4.51 2.42 23.89
N ARG A 765 5.00 3.27 22.99
CA ARG A 765 6.45 3.40 22.79
C ARG A 765 7.14 4.22 23.88
N LEU A 766 6.46 5.17 24.52
CA LEU A 766 6.98 5.82 25.73
C LEU A 766 7.08 4.82 26.89
N GLU A 767 5.99 4.08 27.17
CA GLU A 767 5.93 2.99 28.15
C GLU A 767 7.10 1.99 27.94
N ALA A 768 7.25 1.47 26.72
CA ALA A 768 8.32 0.53 26.38
C ALA A 768 9.74 1.13 26.47
N ALA A 769 9.92 2.44 26.24
CA ALA A 769 11.21 3.11 26.36
C ALA A 769 11.62 3.35 27.82
N GLU A 770 10.65 3.58 28.71
CA GLU A 770 10.87 3.69 30.15
C GLU A 770 11.25 2.30 30.73
N ASP A 771 10.56 1.23 30.32
CA ASP A 771 10.92 -0.15 30.67
C ASP A 771 12.31 -0.57 30.13
N GLU A 772 12.65 -0.16 28.91
CA GLU A 772 13.98 -0.35 28.30
C GLU A 772 15.07 0.33 29.13
N ALA A 773 14.88 1.60 29.47
CA ALA A 773 15.81 2.35 30.33
C ALA A 773 15.91 1.78 31.76
N ALA A 774 14.80 1.31 32.33
CA ALA A 774 14.75 0.70 33.66
C ALA A 774 15.51 -0.64 33.69
N ARG A 775 15.31 -1.50 32.69
CA ARG A 775 16.05 -2.77 32.51
C ARG A 775 17.54 -2.51 32.32
N ASP A 776 17.91 -1.51 31.52
CA ASP A 776 19.32 -1.19 31.27
C ASP A 776 19.99 -0.60 32.53
N ALA A 777 19.29 0.25 33.29
CA ALA A 777 19.75 0.73 34.59
C ALA A 777 19.85 -0.38 35.65
N ALA A 778 18.98 -1.39 35.62
CA ALA A 778 19.09 -2.57 36.47
C ALA A 778 20.31 -3.44 36.06
N ARG A 779 20.51 -3.68 34.77
CA ARG A 779 21.66 -4.44 34.24
C ARG A 779 23.00 -3.77 34.58
N ARG A 780 23.10 -2.44 34.44
CA ARG A 780 24.29 -1.67 34.82
C ARG A 780 24.57 -1.74 36.32
N ARG A 781 23.53 -1.64 37.18
CA ARG A 781 23.68 -1.83 38.64
C ARG A 781 24.10 -3.25 39.01
N SER A 782 23.55 -4.27 38.35
CA SER A 782 23.98 -5.67 38.54
C SER A 782 25.45 -5.88 38.13
N ALA A 783 25.87 -5.36 36.98
CA ALA A 783 27.27 -5.42 36.54
C ALA A 783 28.22 -4.67 37.47
N GLN A 784 27.80 -3.52 38.02
CA GLN A 784 28.57 -2.79 39.04
C GLN A 784 28.70 -3.56 40.36
N LEU A 785 27.64 -4.28 40.77
CA LEU A 785 27.66 -5.14 41.95
C LEU A 785 28.53 -6.39 41.75
N MET A 786 28.48 -7.01 40.56
CA MET A 786 29.36 -8.13 40.19
C MET A 786 30.83 -7.70 40.21
N ALA A 787 31.18 -6.61 39.51
CA ALA A 787 32.55 -6.10 39.48
C ALA A 787 33.06 -5.65 40.87
N ALA A 788 32.18 -5.07 41.70
CA ALA A 788 32.53 -4.77 43.10
C ALA A 788 32.73 -6.05 43.93
N HIS A 789 31.99 -7.12 43.66
CA HIS A 789 32.17 -8.40 44.33
C HIS A 789 33.50 -9.06 43.93
N GLU A 790 33.79 -9.14 42.63
CA GLU A 790 35.07 -9.62 42.08
C GLU A 790 36.25 -8.85 42.70
N MET A 791 36.20 -7.51 42.75
CA MET A 791 37.24 -6.70 43.42
C MET A 791 37.39 -7.01 44.92
N THR A 792 36.33 -7.38 45.63
CA THR A 792 36.43 -7.78 47.05
C THR A 792 36.93 -9.21 47.23
N GLU A 793 36.74 -10.11 46.25
CA GLU A 793 37.36 -11.44 46.25
C GLU A 793 38.85 -11.36 45.91
N ASP A 794 39.26 -10.49 44.98
CA ASP A 794 40.68 -10.19 44.72
C ASP A 794 41.36 -9.53 45.94
N GLU A 795 40.73 -8.54 46.60
CA GLU A 795 41.26 -8.00 47.85
C GLU A 795 41.36 -9.06 48.97
N ALA A 796 40.48 -10.06 48.97
CA ALA A 796 40.51 -11.15 49.94
C ALA A 796 41.59 -12.20 49.61
N SER A 797 41.81 -12.51 48.33
CA SER A 797 42.84 -13.45 47.88
C SER A 797 44.24 -12.89 48.13
N ILE A 798 44.49 -11.62 47.76
CA ILE A 798 45.75 -10.92 48.04
C ILE A 798 46.05 -10.91 49.54
N ARG A 799 45.07 -10.59 50.39
CA ARG A 799 45.23 -10.65 51.86
C ARG A 799 45.43 -12.06 52.41
N ALA A 800 45.01 -13.10 51.69
CA ALA A 800 45.29 -14.49 52.05
C ALA A 800 46.73 -14.88 51.67
N GLU A 801 47.21 -14.45 50.49
CA GLU A 801 48.60 -14.63 50.06
C GLU A 801 49.58 -13.86 50.95
N GLU A 802 49.30 -12.61 51.31
CA GLU A 802 50.09 -11.83 52.28
C GLU A 802 50.22 -12.55 53.63
N ARG A 803 49.13 -13.17 54.12
CA ARG A 803 49.13 -13.95 55.36
C ARG A 803 49.90 -15.27 55.23
N ALA A 804 49.80 -15.95 54.08
CA ALA A 804 50.56 -17.16 53.81
C ALA A 804 52.07 -16.86 53.71
N ALA A 805 52.45 -15.79 53.02
CA ALA A 805 53.83 -15.31 52.94
C ALA A 805 54.38 -14.90 54.32
N ALA A 806 53.59 -14.20 55.14
CA ALA A 806 53.97 -13.84 56.51
C ALA A 806 54.08 -15.06 57.45
N ALA A 807 53.33 -16.13 57.21
CA ALA A 807 53.48 -17.40 57.93
C ALA A 807 54.75 -18.13 57.50
N ALA A 808 54.97 -18.30 56.19
CA ALA A 808 56.16 -18.93 55.63
C ALA A 808 57.46 -18.18 56.02
N ALA A 809 57.43 -16.86 56.11
CA ALA A 809 58.55 -16.05 56.60
C ALA A 809 58.91 -16.38 58.05
N ARG A 810 57.92 -16.59 58.94
CA ARG A 810 58.14 -17.00 60.33
C ARG A 810 58.65 -18.43 60.46
N GLU A 811 58.18 -19.34 59.61
CA GLU A 811 58.73 -20.70 59.56
C GLU A 811 60.18 -20.71 59.05
N ALA A 812 60.50 -19.88 58.06
CA ALA A 812 61.87 -19.70 57.57
C ALA A 812 62.79 -19.04 58.62
N GLU A 813 62.30 -18.08 59.40
CA GLU A 813 63.01 -17.45 60.51
C GLU A 813 63.30 -18.47 61.64
N ALA A 814 62.29 -19.25 62.06
CA ALA A 814 62.47 -20.34 63.03
C ALA A 814 63.40 -21.45 62.51
N ALA A 815 63.34 -21.79 61.23
CA ALA A 815 64.26 -22.74 60.60
C ALA A 815 65.70 -22.19 60.53
N ALA A 816 65.88 -20.87 60.33
CA ALA A 816 67.19 -20.23 60.37
C ALA A 816 67.77 -20.22 61.80
N GLU A 817 66.97 -19.94 62.84
CA GLU A 817 67.41 -20.08 64.23
C GLU A 817 67.84 -21.52 64.57
N ALA A 818 67.07 -22.52 64.13
CA ALA A 818 67.42 -23.93 64.29
C ALA A 818 68.70 -24.32 63.54
N ALA A 819 68.90 -23.80 62.32
CA ALA A 819 70.12 -24.01 61.54
C ALA A 819 71.36 -23.35 62.18
N VAL A 820 71.21 -22.17 62.78
CA VAL A 820 72.26 -21.51 63.56
C VAL A 820 72.64 -22.37 64.77
N GLN A 821 71.67 -22.89 65.53
CA GLN A 821 71.94 -23.80 66.65
C GLN A 821 72.65 -25.09 66.21
N ALA A 822 72.28 -25.67 65.06
CA ALA A 822 72.96 -26.83 64.50
C ALA A 822 74.42 -26.55 64.08
N SER A 823 74.68 -25.36 63.51
CA SER A 823 76.02 -24.99 63.00
C SER A 823 77.10 -24.93 64.08
N VAL A 824 76.73 -24.57 65.32
CA VAL A 824 77.66 -24.44 66.46
C VAL A 824 78.21 -25.81 66.92
N ALA A 825 77.51 -26.91 66.63
CA ALA A 825 77.91 -28.25 67.08
C ALA A 825 78.97 -28.93 66.18
N ALA A 826 79.18 -28.44 64.94
CA ALA A 826 79.80 -29.24 63.88
C ALA A 826 81.29 -28.97 63.58
N SER A 827 81.92 -27.98 64.23
CA SER A 827 83.25 -27.49 63.80
C SER A 827 84.37 -27.72 64.84
N SER A 828 85.01 -28.89 64.81
CA SER A 828 86.38 -29.02 65.34
C SER A 828 87.20 -30.14 64.68
N ARG A 829 88.48 -29.84 64.41
CA ARG A 829 89.62 -30.74 64.08
C ARG A 829 89.72 -31.32 62.65
N ILE A 830 90.69 -30.79 61.88
CA ILE A 830 91.48 -31.51 60.85
C ILE A 830 92.96 -31.08 60.99
N ALA A 831 93.91 -32.00 60.82
CA ALA A 831 95.36 -31.77 60.72
C ALA A 831 96.06 -32.99 60.00
N PRO A 832 97.31 -32.91 59.50
CA PRO A 832 97.50 -32.49 58.10
C PRO A 832 98.60 -33.23 57.25
N ALA A 833 98.60 -32.92 55.94
CA ALA A 833 99.74 -32.81 55.00
C ALA A 833 100.59 -34.04 54.53
N THR A 834 100.81 -34.15 53.20
CA THR A 834 102.12 -34.03 52.49
C THR A 834 101.99 -34.18 50.94
N ALA A 835 103.06 -33.95 50.17
CA ALA A 835 103.18 -33.93 48.68
C ALA A 835 104.18 -35.02 48.18
N PRO A 836 104.81 -35.05 46.96
CA PRO A 836 104.77 -34.20 45.72
C PRO A 836 104.82 -34.97 44.35
N ALA A 837 104.97 -34.28 43.18
CA ALA A 837 105.75 -34.67 41.95
C ALA A 837 105.37 -33.89 40.65
N ILE A 838 106.14 -34.06 39.54
CA ILE A 838 106.15 -33.32 38.24
C ILE A 838 106.78 -34.23 37.12
N PRO A 839 107.04 -33.84 35.82
CA PRO A 839 106.52 -32.79 34.90
C PRO A 839 106.30 -33.26 33.40
N VAL A 840 106.15 -32.29 32.47
CA VAL A 840 106.50 -32.25 31.00
C VAL A 840 105.38 -32.41 29.94
N GLY A 841 105.24 -31.39 29.06
CA GLY A 841 104.48 -31.40 27.79
C GLY A 841 104.03 -29.98 27.35
N PRO A 842 104.45 -29.42 26.19
CA PRO A 842 104.20 -28.00 25.85
C PRO A 842 103.28 -27.73 24.64
N ALA A 843 102.41 -26.70 24.72
CA ALA A 843 101.85 -25.98 23.56
C ALA A 843 101.28 -24.58 23.91
N THR A 844 101.69 -23.58 23.12
CA THR A 844 101.00 -22.32 22.71
C THR A 844 99.86 -21.68 23.55
N ALA A 845 100.12 -20.48 24.05
CA ALA A 845 99.22 -19.32 23.97
C ALA A 845 99.44 -18.60 22.60
N PRO A 846 98.65 -17.58 22.14
CA PRO A 846 97.82 -16.65 22.92
C PRO A 846 96.46 -16.18 22.30
N ALA A 847 95.78 -15.31 23.06
CA ALA A 847 94.98 -14.14 22.67
C ALA A 847 93.88 -14.18 21.58
N LEU A 848 92.71 -13.66 22.00
CA LEU A 848 91.73 -12.83 21.26
C LEU A 848 90.79 -13.44 20.20
N GLU A 849 89.56 -12.90 20.23
CA GLU A 849 88.52 -12.83 19.19
C GLU A 849 87.73 -14.08 18.73
N ALA A 850 86.61 -13.76 18.05
CA ALA A 850 85.68 -14.56 17.26
C ALA A 850 84.51 -15.34 17.94
N ASP A 851 83.31 -14.92 17.51
CA ASP A 851 82.07 -15.66 17.23
C ASP A 851 81.32 -16.44 18.32
N ALA A 852 80.17 -15.89 18.69
CA ALA A 852 79.03 -16.60 19.24
C ALA A 852 77.84 -16.48 18.26
N ILE A 853 77.03 -17.54 18.14
CA ILE A 853 75.81 -17.57 17.31
C ILE A 853 74.58 -17.69 18.23
N GLU A 854 73.86 -16.57 18.33
CA GLU A 854 72.41 -16.35 18.28
C GLU A 854 71.38 -17.38 18.84
N PRO A 855 70.18 -16.93 19.26
CA PRO A 855 69.88 -15.63 19.91
C PRO A 855 68.89 -15.72 21.11
N PRO A 856 68.92 -14.76 22.06
CA PRO A 856 67.99 -14.68 23.19
C PRO A 856 67.02 -13.46 23.14
N VAL A 857 66.42 -13.14 24.29
CA VAL A 857 65.39 -12.12 24.54
C VAL A 857 65.96 -10.70 24.70
N GLY A 858 65.21 -9.68 24.22
CA GLY A 858 64.97 -8.47 25.02
C GLY A 858 65.63 -7.13 24.65
N GLU A 859 64.76 -6.13 24.40
CA GLU A 859 64.92 -4.69 24.69
C GLU A 859 65.96 -3.82 23.95
N ARG A 860 65.80 -2.49 24.08
CA ARG A 860 66.62 -1.39 23.50
C ARG A 860 67.50 -0.77 24.60
N PRO A 861 68.58 -0.03 24.28
CA PRO A 861 68.46 1.43 24.43
C PRO A 861 69.37 2.35 23.55
N CYS A 862 68.81 3.52 23.20
CA CYS A 862 69.39 4.88 23.21
C CYS A 862 70.63 5.34 22.39
N ALA A 863 70.57 6.65 22.07
CA ALA A 863 71.68 7.61 21.84
C ALA A 863 72.49 7.52 20.51
N GLU A 864 72.88 8.63 19.85
CA GLU A 864 72.48 10.04 20.03
C GLU A 864 72.72 10.88 18.75
N GLN A 865 71.72 11.68 18.33
CA GLN A 865 71.86 13.01 17.71
C GLN A 865 70.45 13.56 17.41
N GLY A 866 70.05 14.69 18.01
CA GLY A 866 68.73 15.30 17.75
C GLY A 866 67.95 15.75 19.00
N MET A 867 68.52 16.69 19.75
CA MET A 867 67.86 17.53 20.77
C MET A 867 66.50 18.13 20.27
N VAL A 868 65.48 18.45 21.09
CA VAL A 868 65.33 18.43 22.57
C VAL A 868 63.84 18.45 23.01
N ALA A 869 63.54 17.75 24.12
CA ALA A 869 62.45 17.93 25.11
C ALA A 869 60.93 18.02 24.75
N ALA A 870 60.13 17.73 25.78
CA ALA A 870 58.66 17.78 25.88
C ALA A 870 58.27 18.14 27.35
N PRO A 871 57.00 18.13 27.81
CA PRO A 871 55.72 18.21 27.09
C PRO A 871 55.11 19.63 27.26
N PRO A 872 54.26 20.04 28.25
CA PRO A 872 53.35 19.34 29.18
C PRO A 872 51.89 19.28 28.66
N ALA A 873 50.90 19.00 29.53
CA ALA A 873 49.46 19.04 29.20
C ALA A 873 48.68 20.06 30.07
N THR A 874 47.72 20.79 29.46
CA THR A 874 46.76 21.66 30.18
C THR A 874 45.40 21.73 29.49
N ARG A 875 44.33 21.90 30.30
CA ARG A 875 42.93 22.10 29.85
C ARG A 875 42.77 23.35 28.95
N GLY A 876 41.85 23.31 27.99
CA GLY A 876 41.37 24.53 27.31
C GLY A 876 40.37 24.29 26.18
N ALA A 877 39.08 24.55 26.39
CA ALA A 877 38.08 24.49 25.34
C ALA A 877 38.07 25.77 24.48
N LYS A 878 38.08 25.65 23.14
CA LYS A 878 37.73 26.72 22.20
C LYS A 878 37.22 26.15 20.87
N LYS A 879 36.43 26.97 20.17
CA LYS A 879 35.49 26.58 19.09
C LYS A 879 36.20 26.10 17.80
N PRO A 880 35.57 25.21 17.00
CA PRO A 880 36.06 24.84 15.66
C PRO A 880 36.02 26.03 14.69
N SER A 881 36.78 25.92 13.59
CA SER A 881 37.00 27.00 12.62
C SER A 881 35.82 27.23 11.67
N LEU A 882 35.81 28.41 11.03
CA LEU A 882 34.75 28.85 10.10
C LEU A 882 34.52 27.93 8.90
N LEU A 883 35.53 27.14 8.48
CA LEU A 883 35.42 26.24 7.32
C LEU A 883 34.37 25.14 7.54
N VAL A 884 34.24 24.64 8.77
CA VAL A 884 33.28 23.57 9.12
C VAL A 884 31.83 24.07 9.13
N ARG A 885 31.61 25.40 9.27
CA ARG A 885 30.27 26.02 9.21
C ARG A 885 29.77 26.30 7.79
N PHE A 886 30.64 26.27 6.77
CA PHE A 886 30.25 26.59 5.40
C PHE A 886 29.76 25.39 4.58
N LEU A 887 30.10 24.16 5.01
CA LEU A 887 29.71 22.92 4.32
C LEU A 887 28.38 22.31 4.82
N SER A 888 27.83 22.79 5.94
CA SER A 888 26.56 22.29 6.51
C SER A 888 25.31 23.05 6.02
N LEU A 889 25.37 23.65 4.82
CA LEU A 889 24.33 24.55 4.29
C LEU A 889 23.86 24.22 2.86
N PHE A 890 24.30 23.09 2.30
CA PHE A 890 24.01 22.68 0.92
C PHE A 890 23.42 21.26 0.78
N VAL A 891 22.75 20.76 1.83
CA VAL A 891 21.95 19.52 1.77
C VAL A 891 20.61 19.73 2.49
N ARG A 892 19.61 20.19 1.72
CA ARG A 892 18.17 20.01 1.94
C ARG A 892 17.46 20.14 0.58
#